data_AF-A0A670ITR2-F1
#
_entry.id   AF-A0A670ITR2-F1
#
_cell.length_a   1.000
_cell.length_b   1.000
_cell.length_c   1.000
_cell.angle_alpha   90.00
_cell.angle_beta   90.00
_cell.angle_gamma   90.00
#
_symmetry.space_group_name_H-M   'P 1'
#
loop_
_entity.id
_entity.type
_entity.pdbx_description
1 polymer ?
#
loop_
_entity_poly.entity_id
_entity_poly.type
_entity_poly.pdbx_seq_one_letter_code
_entity_poly.pdbx_strand_id
1 'polypeptide(L)'
;ARLLVLSCPTSPLLPPQALAKETQAQSEKLAGLEAVAMRMKGFSRKQDCGVIHSLVLTAKERLAKVAQHVGERGGQLEEARKRTKQVWRPLGNLLSHGSFSRRGVLCVPPCSPDWVLCPPLPPLQEFQKGLRAKRPVYEATLRSGRLLREKALLPDDTQTLEEMLGELRGQWEAICGRAAERQRKLEEGLLFSGRFTDALQTLMDWLYRAEPQLAEETPVGGDRDLVSALMDKHKVFQKELGQRASCIKALRRSLRDLMRGSSGGAGDSQWLQSQVEELSHRWEIVCQLSVSKQDRLEAALRQAEEFHALVNSFLGRLMELEKSIKFGALPSEEADLRQSLQCQQLQLECISSLGEEILSTSHPDSVITIRSWVTVARSRFEEVLSWAQQQEERLQVQAASLATEREEVARLMDWITAAEEALSLRDEEPLPEDAEQLEELSAQHGVFMEELTHKQPDVERVTKSCKRKTAPEAGGMAPGSRKLPSRKCPSLKANSPLLAQLVQRWQQLWLLALDRQYRLQNAQQRQRELEEFAHFDFSVWRKRYMQWISQMKSRILDVFRGIDRDQDGRITQQEFIESVLSSSECRRARCPGRGRSGGVGVGNTSTVSWTSWMQRAGRGTSQGTPRGRRFRAHELVVGQGCLVRGSRLGAGGVGG
;
A
#
# COMPACT_ATOMS: atom_id res chain seq x y z
N ALA A 1 -53.76 -83.14 41.37
CA ALA A 1 -55.07 -83.17 42.07
C ALA A 1 -55.59 -84.57 42.38
N ARG A 2 -55.47 -85.57 41.48
CA ARG A 2 -55.78 -86.99 41.78
C ARG A 2 -54.69 -87.73 42.56
N LEU A 3 -53.45 -87.23 42.55
CA LEU A 3 -52.31 -87.93 43.19
C LEU A 3 -52.11 -87.61 44.68
N LEU A 4 -52.59 -86.47 45.19
CA LEU A 4 -52.24 -85.99 46.54
C LEU A 4 -53.39 -85.99 47.55
N VAL A 5 -54.48 -86.70 47.23
CA VAL A 5 -55.59 -86.92 48.17
C VAL A 5 -55.90 -88.43 48.32
N LEU A 6 -55.11 -89.31 47.70
CA LEU A 6 -55.38 -90.75 47.72
C LEU A 6 -54.21 -91.62 48.19
N SER A 7 -53.06 -91.04 48.47
CA SER A 7 -52.01 -91.76 49.18
C SER A 7 -52.13 -91.36 50.64
N CYS A 8 -52.86 -92.16 51.40
CA CYS A 8 -52.60 -92.35 52.82
C CYS A 8 -52.37 -93.85 52.87
N PRO A 9 -51.12 -94.34 52.99
CA PRO A 9 -50.85 -95.75 52.87
C PRO A 9 -51.55 -96.46 54.03
N THR A 10 -52.51 -97.29 53.64
CA THR A 10 -52.74 -98.60 54.22
C THR A 10 -52.88 -98.65 55.75
N SER A 11 -54.12 -98.44 56.19
CA SER A 11 -54.80 -99.48 56.96
C SER A 11 -56.23 -99.59 56.40
N PRO A 12 -56.88 -100.76 56.45
CA PRO A 12 -58.21 -100.99 55.88
C PRO A 12 -59.25 -100.29 56.76
N LEU A 13 -59.24 -98.97 56.74
CA LEU A 13 -60.19 -98.14 57.43
C LEU A 13 -61.11 -97.58 56.34
N LEU A 14 -62.33 -98.11 56.34
CA LEU A 14 -63.49 -97.61 55.63
C LEU A 14 -63.42 -96.09 55.45
N PRO A 15 -63.83 -95.53 54.30
CA PRO A 15 -63.84 -94.08 54.10
C PRO A 15 -64.56 -93.42 55.30
N PRO A 16 -64.15 -92.22 55.74
CA PRO A 16 -64.72 -91.58 56.94
C PRO A 16 -66.26 -91.48 56.87
N GLN A 17 -66.85 -91.41 55.68
CA GLN A 17 -68.30 -91.52 55.47
C GLN A 17 -68.87 -92.91 55.78
N ALA A 18 -68.15 -93.98 55.46
CA ALA A 18 -68.56 -95.34 55.79
C ALA A 18 -68.34 -95.64 57.28
N LEU A 19 -67.25 -95.17 57.90
CA LEU A 19 -67.07 -95.20 59.36
C LEU A 19 -68.16 -94.40 60.08
N ALA A 20 -68.54 -93.23 59.57
CA ALA A 20 -69.65 -92.43 60.12
C ALA A 20 -71.01 -93.14 60.00
N LYS A 21 -71.27 -93.80 58.86
CA LYS A 21 -72.48 -94.63 58.65
C LYS A 21 -72.48 -95.85 59.58
N GLU A 22 -71.33 -96.49 59.78
CA GLU A 22 -71.17 -97.61 60.72
C GLU A 22 -71.43 -97.15 62.16
N THR A 23 -70.86 -96.01 62.59
CA THR A 23 -71.13 -95.44 63.92
C THR A 23 -72.59 -95.06 64.11
N GLN A 24 -73.27 -94.56 63.07
CA GLN A 24 -74.70 -94.27 63.09
C GLN A 24 -75.53 -95.56 63.23
N ALA A 25 -75.21 -96.60 62.46
CA ALA A 25 -75.85 -97.91 62.57
C ALA A 25 -75.63 -98.56 63.95
N GLN A 26 -74.45 -98.39 64.55
CA GLN A 26 -74.18 -98.83 65.91
C GLN A 26 -74.93 -97.98 66.96
N SER A 27 -75.17 -96.69 66.69
CA SER A 27 -76.01 -95.82 67.52
C SER A 27 -77.47 -96.24 67.50
N GLU A 28 -77.99 -96.63 66.34
CA GLU A 28 -79.35 -97.16 66.18
C GLU A 28 -79.51 -98.52 66.87
N LYS A 29 -78.53 -99.42 66.72
CA LYS A 29 -78.48 -100.69 67.47
C LYS A 29 -78.43 -100.44 68.98
N LEU A 30 -77.64 -99.47 69.43
CA LEU A 30 -77.55 -99.10 70.83
C LEU A 30 -78.89 -98.55 71.34
N ALA A 31 -79.55 -97.65 70.61
CA ALA A 31 -80.90 -97.17 70.93
C ALA A 31 -81.93 -98.32 71.01
N GLY A 32 -81.81 -99.31 70.13
CA GLY A 32 -82.57 -100.56 70.22
C GLY A 32 -82.29 -101.34 71.50
N LEU A 33 -81.02 -101.49 71.88
CA LEU A 33 -80.60 -102.11 73.15
C LEU A 33 -81.09 -101.31 74.37
N GLU A 34 -81.19 -99.99 74.28
CA GLU A 34 -81.77 -99.16 75.34
C GLU A 34 -83.27 -99.40 75.50
N ALA A 35 -84.01 -99.49 74.40
CA ALA A 35 -85.43 -99.81 74.41
C ALA A 35 -85.67 -101.24 74.94
N VAL A 36 -84.78 -102.18 74.66
CA VAL A 36 -84.80 -103.54 75.24
C VAL A 36 -84.46 -103.48 76.73
N ALA A 37 -83.41 -102.78 77.14
CA ALA A 37 -83.02 -102.59 78.54
C ALA A 37 -84.13 -101.91 79.36
N MET A 38 -84.82 -100.92 78.79
CA MET A 38 -85.99 -100.26 79.41
C MET A 38 -87.17 -101.23 79.58
N ARG A 39 -87.43 -102.12 78.62
CA ARG A 39 -88.46 -103.17 78.77
C ARG A 39 -88.05 -104.22 79.81
N MET A 40 -86.79 -104.64 79.83
CA MET A 40 -86.26 -105.61 80.79
C MET A 40 -86.30 -105.09 82.23
N LYS A 41 -86.27 -103.77 82.43
CA LYS A 41 -86.44 -103.13 83.75
C LYS A 41 -87.76 -103.49 84.44
N GLY A 42 -88.81 -103.82 83.68
CA GLY A 42 -90.11 -104.27 84.20
C GLY A 42 -90.15 -105.75 84.63
N PHE A 43 -89.20 -106.57 84.20
CA PHE A 43 -89.18 -108.02 84.42
C PHE A 43 -87.96 -108.52 85.23
N SER A 44 -87.00 -107.65 85.56
CA SER A 44 -85.72 -108.02 86.21
C SER A 44 -85.60 -107.57 87.67
N ARG A 45 -84.72 -108.19 88.45
CA ARG A 45 -84.45 -107.81 89.86
C ARG A 45 -83.71 -106.46 89.92
N LYS A 46 -83.89 -105.68 90.99
CA LYS A 46 -83.31 -104.33 91.14
C LYS A 46 -81.79 -104.26 90.92
N GLN A 47 -81.02 -105.28 91.31
CA GLN A 47 -79.56 -105.34 91.12
C GLN A 47 -79.18 -105.48 89.62
N ASP A 48 -79.89 -106.33 88.88
CA ASP A 48 -79.64 -106.56 87.44
C ASP A 48 -79.95 -105.30 86.62
N CYS A 49 -80.98 -104.54 87.02
CA CYS A 49 -81.31 -103.26 86.40
C CYS A 49 -80.16 -102.23 86.51
N GLY A 50 -79.39 -102.24 87.60
CA GLY A 50 -78.23 -101.36 87.78
C GLY A 50 -77.06 -101.72 86.87
N VAL A 51 -76.76 -103.01 86.73
CA VAL A 51 -75.69 -103.51 85.84
C VAL A 51 -76.04 -103.30 84.37
N ILE A 52 -77.27 -103.62 83.96
CA ILE A 52 -77.76 -103.39 82.59
C ILE A 52 -77.69 -101.89 82.27
N HIS A 53 -78.13 -101.03 83.18
CA HIS A 53 -78.05 -99.58 82.99
C HIS A 53 -76.60 -99.09 82.88
N SER A 54 -75.69 -99.56 83.73
CA SER A 54 -74.26 -99.20 83.70
C SER A 54 -73.56 -99.66 82.41
N LEU A 55 -73.85 -100.87 81.92
CA LEU A 55 -73.31 -101.40 80.66
C LEU A 55 -73.82 -100.61 79.45
N VAL A 56 -75.12 -100.28 79.42
CA VAL A 56 -75.70 -99.41 78.39
C VAL A 56 -75.07 -98.02 78.44
N LEU A 57 -74.90 -97.43 79.62
CA LEU A 57 -74.27 -96.11 79.79
C LEU A 57 -72.80 -96.12 79.32
N THR A 58 -72.03 -97.14 79.68
CA THR A 58 -70.62 -97.31 79.26
C THR A 58 -70.51 -97.52 77.75
N ALA A 59 -71.43 -98.29 77.15
CA ALA A 59 -71.51 -98.47 75.70
C ALA A 59 -71.85 -97.15 74.99
N LYS A 60 -72.75 -96.33 75.55
CA LYS A 60 -73.06 -94.98 75.05
C LYS A 60 -71.86 -94.06 75.11
N GLU A 61 -71.15 -94.01 76.23
CA GLU A 61 -69.96 -93.17 76.38
C GLU A 61 -68.84 -93.59 75.42
N ARG A 62 -68.61 -94.89 75.24
CA ARG A 62 -67.60 -95.40 74.30
C ARG A 62 -67.98 -95.09 72.85
N LEU A 63 -69.24 -95.30 72.48
CA LEU A 63 -69.71 -94.97 71.13
C LEU A 63 -69.67 -93.46 70.88
N ALA A 64 -69.98 -92.64 71.89
CA ALA A 64 -69.85 -91.18 71.80
C ALA A 64 -68.40 -90.74 71.58
N LYS A 65 -67.42 -91.33 72.29
CA LYS A 65 -65.99 -91.08 72.07
C LYS A 65 -65.52 -91.50 70.66
N VAL A 66 -65.99 -92.65 70.17
CA VAL A 66 -65.68 -93.11 68.81
C VAL A 66 -66.30 -92.18 67.77
N ALA A 67 -67.57 -91.78 67.94
CA ALA A 67 -68.24 -90.83 67.06
C ALA A 67 -67.54 -89.45 67.07
N GLN A 68 -67.09 -88.98 68.24
CA GLN A 68 -66.29 -87.77 68.38
C GLN A 68 -64.98 -87.90 67.60
N HIS A 69 -64.19 -88.97 67.78
CA HIS A 69 -62.93 -89.15 67.05
C HIS A 69 -63.12 -89.33 65.54
N VAL A 70 -64.17 -90.01 65.10
CA VAL A 70 -64.52 -90.12 63.67
C VAL A 70 -64.92 -88.76 63.11
N GLY A 71 -65.67 -87.96 63.85
CA GLY A 71 -66.03 -86.58 63.51
C GLY A 71 -64.82 -85.64 63.44
N GLU A 72 -63.94 -85.68 64.44
CA GLU A 72 -62.69 -84.92 64.50
C GLU A 72 -61.77 -85.30 63.33
N ARG A 73 -61.55 -86.59 63.07
CA ARG A 73 -60.75 -87.07 61.93
C ARG A 73 -61.39 -86.71 60.60
N GLY A 74 -62.72 -86.79 60.47
CA GLY A 74 -63.47 -86.35 59.30
C GLY A 74 -63.31 -84.85 59.03
N GLY A 75 -63.40 -84.02 60.07
CA GLY A 75 -63.14 -82.58 60.01
C GLY A 75 -61.71 -82.26 59.60
N GLN A 76 -60.72 -82.96 60.17
CA GLN A 76 -59.31 -82.82 59.80
C GLN A 76 -59.04 -83.19 58.32
N LEU A 77 -59.65 -84.25 57.81
CA LEU A 77 -59.51 -84.67 56.41
C LEU A 77 -60.19 -83.71 55.44
N GLU A 78 -61.40 -83.20 55.75
CA GLU A 78 -62.05 -82.17 54.93
C GLU A 78 -61.28 -80.85 54.95
N GLU A 79 -60.72 -80.47 56.10
CA GLU A 79 -59.85 -79.31 56.22
C GLU A 79 -58.53 -79.48 55.43
N ALA A 80 -57.91 -80.66 55.47
CA ALA A 80 -56.75 -80.99 54.64
C ALA A 80 -57.10 -80.95 53.14
N ARG A 81 -58.27 -81.46 52.74
CA ARG A 81 -58.78 -81.42 51.37
C ARG A 81 -59.03 -79.98 50.89
N LYS A 82 -59.58 -79.12 51.75
CA LYS A 82 -59.78 -77.69 51.47
C LYS A 82 -58.44 -76.97 51.27
N ARG A 83 -57.47 -77.16 52.17
CA ARG A 83 -56.11 -76.60 52.06
C ARG A 83 -55.41 -77.04 50.78
N THR A 84 -55.51 -78.33 50.47
CA THR A 84 -54.99 -78.93 49.23
C THR A 84 -55.61 -78.23 48.02
N LYS A 85 -56.95 -78.18 47.91
CA LYS A 85 -57.64 -77.51 46.78
C LYS A 85 -57.29 -76.02 46.63
N GLN A 86 -57.08 -75.31 47.74
CA GLN A 86 -56.69 -73.91 47.74
C GLN A 86 -55.28 -73.68 47.15
N VAL A 87 -54.38 -74.66 47.23
CA VAL A 87 -53.03 -74.59 46.65
C VAL A 87 -53.02 -75.05 45.18
N TRP A 88 -53.67 -76.18 44.87
CA TRP A 88 -53.57 -76.81 43.54
C TRP A 88 -54.14 -75.98 42.39
N ARG A 89 -55.25 -75.28 42.62
CA ARG A 89 -55.90 -74.47 41.57
C ARG A 89 -55.04 -73.26 41.17
N PRO A 90 -54.58 -72.41 42.10
CA PRO A 90 -53.64 -71.35 41.77
C PRO A 90 -52.30 -71.86 41.22
N LEU A 91 -51.75 -72.94 41.78
CA LEU A 91 -50.48 -73.53 41.34
C LEU A 91 -50.54 -73.99 39.88
N GLY A 92 -51.57 -74.75 39.50
CA GLY A 92 -51.78 -75.19 38.12
C GLY A 92 -52.04 -74.05 37.14
N ASN A 93 -52.76 -73.01 37.59
CA ASN A 93 -52.99 -71.81 36.78
C ASN A 93 -51.68 -71.03 36.56
N LEU A 94 -50.80 -70.91 37.57
CA LEU A 94 -49.54 -70.19 37.42
C LEU A 94 -48.54 -70.96 36.54
N LEU A 95 -48.45 -72.28 36.69
CA LEU A 95 -47.54 -73.13 35.90
C LEU A 95 -47.95 -73.20 34.41
N SER A 96 -49.25 -73.25 34.12
CA SER A 96 -49.75 -73.21 32.73
C SER A 96 -49.59 -71.83 32.09
N HIS A 97 -49.80 -70.76 32.85
CA HIS A 97 -49.65 -69.40 32.34
C HIS A 97 -48.18 -68.98 32.19
N GLY A 98 -47.27 -69.54 33.01
CA GLY A 98 -45.82 -69.32 32.93
C GLY A 98 -45.19 -69.91 31.67
N SER A 99 -45.69 -71.05 31.21
CA SER A 99 -45.26 -71.70 29.97
C SER A 99 -45.78 -70.99 28.70
N PHE A 100 -46.97 -70.39 28.74
CA PHE A 100 -47.48 -69.55 27.65
C PHE A 100 -46.80 -68.17 27.57
N SER A 101 -46.57 -67.53 28.72
CA SER A 101 -45.89 -66.23 28.82
C SER A 101 -44.42 -66.30 28.38
N ARG A 102 -43.73 -67.43 28.60
CA ARG A 102 -42.37 -67.68 28.09
C ARG A 102 -42.26 -67.41 26.59
N ARG A 103 -43.25 -67.84 25.79
CA ARG A 103 -43.23 -67.70 24.32
C ARG A 103 -43.40 -66.24 23.85
N GLY A 104 -44.21 -65.44 24.53
CA GLY A 104 -44.42 -64.03 24.18
C GLY A 104 -43.27 -63.08 24.58
N VAL A 105 -42.44 -63.48 25.55
CA VAL A 105 -41.26 -62.70 26.01
C VAL A 105 -39.97 -63.09 25.27
N LEU A 106 -39.99 -64.20 24.52
CA LEU A 106 -38.79 -64.83 23.94
C LEU A 106 -38.15 -64.09 22.75
N CYS A 107 -38.79 -63.08 22.19
CA CYS A 107 -38.16 -62.23 21.20
C CYS A 107 -37.84 -60.88 21.84
N VAL A 108 -36.64 -60.74 22.38
CA VAL A 108 -35.98 -59.43 22.37
C VAL A 108 -35.36 -59.34 20.98
N PRO A 109 -36.03 -58.69 19.99
CA PRO A 109 -35.37 -58.46 18.73
C PRO A 109 -34.07 -57.68 19.01
N PRO A 110 -32.98 -57.95 18.28
CA PRO A 110 -31.83 -57.06 18.32
C PRO A 110 -32.29 -55.64 18.02
N CYS A 111 -31.61 -54.65 18.60
CA CYS A 111 -31.91 -53.24 18.42
C CYS A 111 -32.17 -52.91 16.94
N SER A 112 -33.44 -52.81 16.55
CA SER A 112 -33.84 -52.50 15.19
C SER A 112 -33.85 -50.98 15.01
N PRO A 113 -33.42 -50.43 13.86
CA PRO A 113 -33.51 -49.00 13.52
C PRO A 113 -34.86 -48.34 13.86
N ASP A 114 -35.94 -49.11 13.88
CA ASP A 114 -37.31 -48.66 14.20
C ASP A 114 -37.44 -48.12 15.63
N TRP A 115 -36.58 -48.55 16.56
CA TRP A 115 -36.54 -48.02 17.93
C TRP A 115 -36.24 -46.51 18.01
N VAL A 116 -35.64 -45.92 16.95
CA VAL A 116 -35.34 -44.49 16.87
C VAL A 116 -36.61 -43.71 16.62
N LEU A 117 -37.53 -44.27 15.83
CA LEU A 117 -38.77 -43.64 15.42
C LEU A 117 -39.93 -44.01 16.36
N CYS A 118 -39.99 -45.26 16.84
CA CYS A 118 -41.08 -45.80 17.66
C CYS A 118 -40.57 -46.85 18.68
N PRO A 119 -40.31 -46.45 19.93
CA PRO A 119 -39.87 -47.38 20.97
C PRO A 119 -40.99 -48.35 21.38
N PRO A 120 -40.74 -49.67 21.52
CA PRO A 120 -41.75 -50.65 21.92
C PRO A 120 -42.01 -50.65 23.45
N LEU A 121 -42.02 -49.48 24.07
CA LEU A 121 -42.26 -49.27 25.51
C LEU A 121 -43.67 -49.69 25.97
N PRO A 122 -44.78 -49.36 25.27
CA PRO A 122 -46.12 -49.64 25.78
C PRO A 122 -46.41 -51.14 26.02
N PRO A 123 -46.08 -52.07 25.08
CA PRO A 123 -46.31 -53.50 25.29
C PRO A 123 -45.55 -54.08 26.48
N LEU A 124 -44.33 -53.58 26.77
CA LEU A 124 -43.55 -54.04 27.91
C LEU A 124 -44.11 -53.51 29.23
N GLN A 125 -44.55 -52.25 29.27
CA GLN A 125 -45.18 -51.66 30.45
C GLN A 125 -46.48 -52.39 30.82
N GLU A 126 -47.30 -52.74 29.83
CA GLU A 126 -48.52 -53.55 30.03
C GLU A 126 -48.19 -54.96 30.55
N PHE A 127 -47.18 -55.61 29.99
CA PHE A 127 -46.72 -56.92 30.46
C PHE A 127 -46.21 -56.87 31.90
N GLN A 128 -45.40 -55.86 32.26
CA GLN A 128 -44.93 -55.66 33.62
C GLN A 128 -46.07 -55.38 34.60
N LYS A 129 -47.09 -54.59 34.19
CA LYS A 129 -48.31 -54.37 34.97
C LYS A 129 -49.04 -55.68 35.25
N GLY A 130 -49.16 -56.54 34.23
CA GLY A 130 -49.72 -57.89 34.37
C GLY A 130 -48.91 -58.80 35.31
N LEU A 131 -47.58 -58.74 35.27
CA LEU A 131 -46.72 -59.47 36.22
C LEU A 131 -46.88 -58.98 37.66
N ARG A 132 -46.91 -57.65 37.87
CA ARG A 132 -47.13 -57.06 39.21
C ARG A 132 -48.48 -57.48 39.80
N ALA A 133 -49.53 -57.55 38.97
CA ALA A 133 -50.85 -58.02 39.41
C ALA A 133 -50.87 -59.51 39.80
N LYS A 134 -50.01 -60.35 39.20
CA LYS A 134 -49.91 -61.79 39.51
C LYS A 134 -49.04 -62.11 40.72
N ARG A 135 -48.19 -61.17 41.17
CA ARG A 135 -47.29 -61.32 42.32
C ARG A 135 -47.99 -61.75 43.63
N PRO A 136 -49.11 -61.12 44.08
CA PRO A 136 -49.77 -61.55 45.32
C PRO A 136 -50.30 -62.98 45.24
N VAL A 137 -50.78 -63.42 44.06
CA VAL A 137 -51.26 -64.79 43.83
C VAL A 137 -50.10 -65.78 43.92
N TYR A 138 -48.95 -65.45 43.33
CA TYR A 138 -47.72 -66.25 43.46
C TYR A 138 -47.25 -66.36 44.92
N GLU A 139 -47.13 -65.25 45.64
CA GLU A 139 -46.67 -65.23 47.03
C GLU A 139 -47.63 -65.97 47.97
N ALA A 140 -48.94 -65.83 47.76
CA ALA A 140 -49.96 -66.60 48.48
C ALA A 140 -49.85 -68.10 48.18
N THR A 141 -49.72 -68.49 46.90
CA THR A 141 -49.60 -69.89 46.48
C THR A 141 -48.33 -70.54 47.05
N LEU A 142 -47.20 -69.82 47.07
CA LEU A 142 -45.98 -70.30 47.71
C LEU A 142 -46.11 -70.46 49.22
N ARG A 143 -46.73 -69.49 49.92
CA ARG A 143 -46.95 -69.60 51.37
C ARG A 143 -47.86 -70.77 51.71
N SER A 144 -49.00 -70.88 51.05
CA SER A 144 -49.94 -71.98 51.27
C SER A 144 -49.37 -73.33 50.85
N GLY A 145 -48.56 -73.37 49.78
CA GLY A 145 -47.84 -74.58 49.36
C GLY A 145 -46.79 -75.05 50.37
N ARG A 146 -46.03 -74.12 50.98
CA ARG A 146 -45.09 -74.46 52.07
C ARG A 146 -45.81 -75.01 53.30
N LEU A 147 -46.91 -74.36 53.72
CA LEU A 147 -47.73 -74.84 54.83
C LEU A 147 -48.38 -76.20 54.54
N LEU A 148 -48.69 -76.49 53.28
CA LEU A 148 -49.21 -77.79 52.86
C LEU A 148 -48.11 -78.86 52.91
N ARG A 149 -46.90 -78.54 52.48
CA ARG A 149 -45.72 -79.41 52.58
C ARG A 149 -45.40 -79.76 54.04
N GLU A 150 -45.40 -78.77 54.94
CA GLU A 150 -45.13 -78.98 56.38
C GLU A 150 -46.13 -79.92 57.06
N LYS A 151 -47.36 -80.02 56.52
CA LYS A 151 -48.44 -80.87 57.04
C LYS A 151 -48.60 -82.18 56.28
N ALA A 152 -47.81 -82.40 55.23
CA ALA A 152 -47.85 -83.64 54.48
C ALA A 152 -47.17 -84.76 55.28
N LEU A 153 -47.82 -85.92 55.33
CA LEU A 153 -47.38 -87.07 56.14
C LEU A 153 -46.52 -88.06 55.33
N LEU A 154 -46.52 -87.93 53.99
CA LEU A 154 -45.85 -88.87 53.09
C LEU A 154 -44.62 -88.26 52.43
N PRO A 155 -43.51 -89.03 52.34
CA PRO A 155 -42.30 -88.57 51.68
C PRO A 155 -42.53 -88.26 50.19
N ASP A 156 -43.23 -89.12 49.45
CA ASP A 156 -43.51 -88.91 48.01
C ASP A 156 -44.31 -87.62 47.75
N ASP A 157 -45.27 -87.32 48.64
CA ASP A 157 -46.10 -86.13 48.56
C ASP A 157 -45.30 -84.86 48.86
N THR A 158 -44.39 -84.93 49.85
CA THR A 158 -43.48 -83.83 50.17
C THR A 158 -42.52 -83.54 49.02
N GLN A 159 -41.94 -84.57 48.41
CA GLN A 159 -41.02 -84.42 47.28
C GLN A 159 -41.74 -83.82 46.06
N THR A 160 -42.91 -84.35 45.70
CA THR A 160 -43.71 -83.82 44.58
C THR A 160 -44.09 -82.35 44.80
N LEU A 161 -44.48 -81.98 46.02
CA LEU A 161 -44.77 -80.58 46.37
C LEU A 161 -43.52 -79.69 46.28
N GLU A 162 -42.35 -80.19 46.69
CA GLU A 162 -41.09 -79.44 46.57
C GLU A 162 -40.69 -79.21 45.12
N GLU A 163 -40.77 -80.24 44.27
CA GLU A 163 -40.49 -80.14 42.84
C GLU A 163 -41.42 -79.12 42.17
N MET A 164 -42.71 -79.16 42.45
CA MET A 164 -43.68 -78.23 41.86
C MET A 164 -43.55 -76.79 42.38
N LEU A 165 -43.25 -76.60 43.67
CA LEU A 165 -42.98 -75.26 44.22
C LEU A 165 -41.63 -74.72 43.73
N GLY A 166 -40.64 -75.58 43.52
CA GLY A 166 -39.37 -75.28 42.89
C GLY A 166 -39.54 -74.88 41.43
N GLU A 167 -40.33 -75.61 40.67
CA GLU A 167 -40.67 -75.28 39.29
C GLU A 167 -41.41 -73.94 39.20
N LEU A 168 -42.42 -73.71 40.05
CA LEU A 168 -43.15 -72.45 40.11
C LEU A 168 -42.20 -71.27 40.38
N ARG A 169 -41.28 -71.43 41.33
CA ARG A 169 -40.26 -70.42 41.66
C ARG A 169 -39.35 -70.15 40.47
N GLY A 170 -38.79 -71.20 39.85
CA GLY A 170 -37.91 -71.07 38.70
C GLY A 170 -38.62 -70.46 37.48
N GLN A 171 -39.88 -70.80 37.25
CA GLN A 171 -40.69 -70.16 36.19
C GLN A 171 -40.95 -68.69 36.47
N TRP A 172 -41.30 -68.33 37.71
CA TRP A 172 -41.52 -66.94 38.12
C TRP A 172 -40.26 -66.09 37.99
N GLU A 173 -39.14 -66.55 38.57
CA GLU A 173 -37.84 -65.88 38.50
C GLU A 173 -37.36 -65.72 37.06
N ALA A 174 -37.50 -66.75 36.23
CA ALA A 174 -37.10 -66.68 34.82
C ALA A 174 -37.95 -65.67 34.01
N ILE A 175 -39.26 -65.55 34.28
CA ILE A 175 -40.12 -64.57 33.60
C ILE A 175 -39.81 -63.15 34.07
N CYS A 176 -39.62 -62.94 35.37
CA CYS A 176 -39.20 -61.66 35.93
C CYS A 176 -37.82 -61.23 35.41
N GLY A 177 -36.84 -62.13 35.39
CA GLY A 177 -35.50 -61.87 34.88
C GLY A 177 -35.50 -61.50 33.41
N ARG A 178 -36.25 -62.22 32.56
CA ARG A 178 -36.40 -61.86 31.15
C ARG A 178 -37.10 -60.52 30.93
N ALA A 179 -38.12 -60.20 31.73
CA ALA A 179 -38.80 -58.91 31.65
C ALA A 179 -37.88 -57.74 32.02
N ALA A 180 -37.05 -57.91 33.05
CA ALA A 180 -36.05 -56.94 33.47
C ALA A 180 -34.94 -56.77 32.41
N GLU A 181 -34.44 -57.87 31.86
CA GLU A 181 -33.42 -57.82 30.79
C GLU A 181 -33.95 -57.14 29.51
N ARG A 182 -35.21 -57.40 29.16
CA ARG A 182 -35.86 -56.69 28.05
C ARG A 182 -36.01 -55.19 28.34
N GLN A 183 -36.39 -54.81 29.57
CA GLN A 183 -36.46 -53.40 29.98
C GLN A 183 -35.10 -52.71 29.83
N ARG A 184 -34.03 -53.32 30.38
CA ARG A 184 -32.67 -52.80 30.31
C ARG A 184 -32.24 -52.56 28.86
N LYS A 185 -32.44 -53.53 27.97
CA LYS A 185 -32.10 -53.42 26.55
C LYS A 185 -32.89 -52.33 25.82
N LEU A 186 -34.16 -52.15 26.15
CA LEU A 186 -34.97 -51.06 25.58
C LEU A 186 -34.50 -49.68 26.08
N GLU A 187 -34.14 -49.55 27.35
CA GLU A 187 -33.61 -48.31 27.93
C GLU A 187 -32.23 -47.94 27.34
N GLU A 188 -31.32 -48.90 27.24
CA GLU A 188 -30.03 -48.74 26.55
C GLU A 188 -30.24 -48.27 25.11
N GLY A 189 -31.30 -48.79 24.49
CA GLY A 189 -31.63 -48.47 23.14
C GLY A 189 -32.22 -47.11 22.87
N LEU A 190 -33.15 -46.70 23.74
CA LEU A 190 -33.69 -45.35 23.79
C LEU A 190 -32.59 -44.32 24.03
N LEU A 191 -31.66 -44.64 24.92
CA LEU A 191 -30.53 -43.75 25.19
C LEU A 191 -29.63 -43.63 23.96
N PHE A 192 -29.36 -44.74 23.27
CA PHE A 192 -28.59 -44.71 22.03
C PHE A 192 -29.31 -43.92 20.94
N SER A 193 -30.60 -44.17 20.71
CA SER A 193 -31.37 -43.50 19.66
C SER A 193 -31.45 -42.00 19.89
N GLY A 194 -31.74 -41.56 21.11
CA GLY A 194 -31.74 -40.14 21.47
C GLY A 194 -30.38 -39.48 21.23
N ARG A 195 -29.29 -40.09 21.71
CA ARG A 195 -27.94 -39.56 21.47
C ARG A 195 -27.57 -39.52 19.99
N PHE A 196 -28.05 -40.51 19.22
CA PHE A 196 -27.82 -40.57 17.78
C PHE A 196 -28.55 -39.44 17.05
N THR A 197 -29.84 -39.24 17.33
CA THR A 197 -30.65 -38.18 16.72
C THR A 197 -30.15 -36.79 17.12
N ASP A 198 -29.78 -36.60 18.38
CA ASP A 198 -29.24 -35.33 18.87
C ASP A 198 -27.90 -34.98 18.18
N ALA A 199 -27.03 -35.98 18.03
CA ALA A 199 -25.75 -35.81 17.34
C ALA A 199 -25.94 -35.52 15.84
N LEU A 200 -26.87 -36.23 15.18
CA LEU A 200 -27.24 -36.00 13.79
C LEU A 200 -27.78 -34.58 13.59
N GLN A 201 -28.75 -34.15 14.41
CA GLN A 201 -29.36 -32.83 14.32
C GLN A 201 -28.33 -31.72 14.57
N THR A 202 -27.50 -31.87 15.61
CA THR A 202 -26.45 -30.89 15.94
C THR A 202 -25.48 -30.69 14.77
N LEU A 203 -25.12 -31.77 14.06
CA LEU A 203 -24.25 -31.69 12.89
C LEU A 203 -24.96 -31.06 11.69
N MET A 204 -26.22 -31.41 11.44
CA MET A 204 -27.04 -30.79 10.39
C MET A 204 -27.19 -29.28 10.63
N ASP A 205 -27.53 -28.85 11.84
CA ASP A 205 -27.69 -27.43 12.19
C ASP A 205 -26.39 -26.64 12.05
N TRP A 206 -25.26 -27.29 12.32
CA TRP A 206 -23.95 -26.68 12.07
C TRP A 206 -23.70 -26.54 10.57
N LEU A 207 -23.98 -27.58 9.77
CA LEU A 207 -23.83 -27.53 8.30
C LEU A 207 -24.70 -26.44 7.67
N TYR A 208 -25.97 -26.32 8.07
CA TYR A 208 -26.87 -25.26 7.61
C TYR A 208 -26.33 -23.86 7.89
N ARG A 209 -25.55 -23.67 8.96
CA ARG A 209 -24.92 -22.39 9.30
C ARG A 209 -23.56 -22.19 8.63
N ALA A 210 -22.81 -23.27 8.40
CA ALA A 210 -21.48 -23.23 7.82
C ALA A 210 -21.53 -22.97 6.31
N GLU A 211 -22.44 -23.62 5.60
CA GLU A 211 -22.60 -23.51 4.14
C GLU A 211 -22.71 -22.05 3.63
N PRO A 212 -23.62 -21.19 4.14
CA PRO A 212 -23.73 -19.81 3.68
C PRO A 212 -22.49 -18.95 3.99
N GLN A 213 -21.72 -19.28 5.03
CA GLN A 213 -20.47 -18.56 5.34
C GLN A 213 -19.33 -18.89 4.36
N LEU A 214 -19.46 -19.99 3.61
CA LEU A 214 -18.48 -20.44 2.62
C LEU A 214 -18.89 -20.16 1.18
N ALA A 215 -20.12 -19.66 0.98
CA ALA A 215 -20.68 -19.37 -0.33
C ALA A 215 -19.76 -18.49 -1.19
N GLU A 216 -19.86 -18.66 -2.50
CA GLU A 216 -19.06 -17.89 -3.46
C GLU A 216 -19.34 -16.39 -3.38
N GLU A 217 -20.58 -16.01 -3.08
CA GLU A 217 -21.04 -14.63 -2.85
C GLU A 217 -20.37 -13.94 -1.66
N THR A 218 -19.70 -14.68 -0.76
CA THR A 218 -18.99 -14.06 0.36
C THR A 218 -17.75 -13.34 -0.17
N PRO A 219 -17.62 -12.01 0.01
CA PRO A 219 -16.47 -11.26 -0.47
C PRO A 219 -15.20 -11.66 0.27
N VAL A 220 -14.12 -11.84 -0.48
CA VAL A 220 -12.80 -12.22 0.04
C VAL A 220 -11.69 -11.25 -0.35
N GLY A 221 -11.95 -10.34 -1.30
CA GLY A 221 -11.02 -9.32 -1.74
C GLY A 221 -10.90 -8.18 -0.73
N GLY A 222 -9.80 -7.44 -0.79
CA GLY A 222 -9.58 -6.29 0.08
C GLY A 222 -8.12 -5.86 0.10
N ASP A 223 -7.76 -5.04 1.10
CA ASP A 223 -6.36 -4.73 1.37
C ASP A 223 -5.64 -5.94 2.00
N ARG A 224 -4.31 -5.97 1.86
CA ARG A 224 -3.47 -7.10 2.27
C ARG A 224 -3.74 -7.54 3.72
N ASP A 225 -3.89 -6.58 4.63
CA ASP A 225 -4.01 -6.87 6.06
C ASP A 225 -5.41 -7.44 6.37
N LEU A 226 -6.47 -6.93 5.72
CA LEU A 226 -7.80 -7.54 5.83
C LEU A 226 -7.82 -8.97 5.27
N VAL A 227 -7.28 -9.20 4.08
CA VAL A 227 -7.29 -10.54 3.46
C VAL A 227 -6.51 -11.54 4.32
N SER A 228 -5.37 -11.14 4.89
CA SER A 228 -4.64 -11.95 5.86
C SER A 228 -5.49 -12.31 7.08
N ALA A 229 -6.25 -11.36 7.63
CA ALA A 229 -7.14 -11.63 8.75
C ALA A 229 -8.30 -12.58 8.37
N LEU A 230 -8.84 -12.47 7.16
CA LEU A 230 -9.84 -13.40 6.63
C LEU A 230 -9.27 -14.82 6.46
N MET A 231 -8.03 -14.94 5.99
CA MET A 231 -7.33 -16.23 5.91
C MET A 231 -7.18 -16.86 7.30
N ASP A 232 -6.79 -16.10 8.32
CA ASP A 232 -6.64 -16.64 9.67
C ASP A 232 -7.98 -17.08 10.27
N LYS A 233 -9.06 -16.32 10.03
CA LYS A 233 -10.43 -16.75 10.38
C LYS A 233 -10.80 -18.07 9.69
N HIS A 234 -10.47 -18.22 8.40
CA HIS A 234 -10.75 -19.46 7.66
C HIS A 234 -9.92 -20.65 8.14
N LYS A 235 -8.67 -20.43 8.57
CA LYS A 235 -7.85 -21.48 9.22
C LYS A 235 -8.49 -21.98 10.52
N VAL A 236 -9.12 -21.10 11.29
CA VAL A 236 -9.88 -21.51 12.49
C VAL A 236 -11.08 -22.36 12.09
N PHE A 237 -11.84 -21.93 11.07
CA PHE A 237 -12.94 -22.72 10.52
C PHE A 237 -12.48 -24.12 10.04
N GLN A 238 -11.36 -24.23 9.33
CA GLN A 238 -10.80 -25.51 8.89
C GLN A 238 -10.42 -26.42 10.07
N LYS A 239 -9.94 -25.87 11.19
CA LYS A 239 -9.69 -26.65 12.41
C LYS A 239 -11.00 -27.20 12.99
N GLU A 240 -12.05 -26.39 13.04
CA GLU A 240 -13.38 -26.84 13.47
C GLU A 240 -13.95 -27.92 12.54
N LEU A 241 -13.79 -27.75 11.22
CA LEU A 241 -14.13 -28.76 10.22
C LEU A 241 -13.38 -30.07 10.51
N GLY A 242 -12.07 -30.03 10.72
CA GLY A 242 -11.27 -31.20 11.08
C GLY A 242 -11.78 -31.94 12.33
N GLN A 243 -12.19 -31.20 13.37
CA GLN A 243 -12.77 -31.77 14.59
C GLN A 243 -14.11 -32.48 14.30
N ARG A 244 -15.00 -31.83 13.54
CA ARG A 244 -16.34 -32.37 13.19
C ARG A 244 -16.27 -33.57 12.25
N ALA A 245 -15.23 -33.70 11.44
CA ALA A 245 -14.99 -34.87 10.59
C ALA A 245 -14.94 -36.18 11.40
N SER A 246 -14.38 -36.14 12.61
CA SER A 246 -14.35 -37.30 13.51
C SER A 246 -15.74 -37.69 14.00
N CYS A 247 -16.59 -36.70 14.31
CA CYS A 247 -17.97 -36.90 14.74
C CYS A 247 -18.82 -37.55 13.64
N ILE A 248 -18.70 -37.10 12.38
CA ILE A 248 -19.43 -37.68 11.24
C ILE A 248 -18.97 -39.13 10.99
N LYS A 249 -17.66 -39.40 11.06
CA LYS A 249 -17.13 -40.77 10.96
C LYS A 249 -17.68 -41.67 12.06
N ALA A 250 -17.75 -41.18 13.30
CA ALA A 250 -18.34 -41.91 14.43
C ALA A 250 -19.84 -42.17 14.20
N LEU A 251 -20.61 -41.16 13.79
CA LEU A 251 -22.04 -41.28 13.51
C LEU A 251 -22.32 -42.31 12.41
N ARG A 252 -21.56 -42.27 11.29
CA ARG A 252 -21.66 -43.25 10.20
C ARG A 252 -21.31 -44.68 10.66
N ARG A 253 -20.35 -44.85 11.57
CA ARG A 253 -20.03 -46.16 12.16
C ARG A 253 -21.18 -46.67 13.02
N SER A 254 -21.70 -45.83 13.90
CA SER A 254 -22.86 -46.13 14.75
C SER A 254 -24.08 -46.57 13.92
N LEU A 255 -24.36 -45.91 12.79
CA LEU A 255 -25.41 -46.34 11.86
C LEU A 255 -25.12 -47.73 11.27
N ARG A 256 -23.90 -48.00 10.80
CA ARG A 256 -23.57 -49.33 10.25
C ARG A 256 -23.66 -50.44 11.28
N ASP A 257 -23.24 -50.19 12.51
CA ASP A 257 -23.31 -51.17 13.58
C ASP A 257 -24.78 -51.45 13.98
N LEU A 258 -25.63 -50.41 13.96
CA LEU A 258 -27.08 -50.55 14.11
C LEU A 258 -27.68 -51.42 12.99
N MET A 259 -27.29 -51.19 11.73
CA MET A 259 -27.76 -51.96 10.58
C MET A 259 -27.31 -53.43 10.61
N ARG A 260 -26.08 -53.71 11.09
CA ARG A 260 -25.58 -55.08 11.24
C ARG A 260 -26.30 -55.87 12.32
N GLY A 261 -26.84 -55.20 13.33
CA GLY A 261 -27.61 -55.80 14.42
C GLY A 261 -29.02 -56.25 14.00
N SER A 262 -29.65 -55.56 13.04
CA SER A 262 -31.03 -55.83 12.65
C SER A 262 -31.10 -56.83 11.48
N SER A 263 -31.27 -58.11 11.78
CA SER A 263 -31.34 -59.19 10.78
C SER A 263 -32.72 -59.37 10.12
N GLY A 264 -33.52 -58.30 9.97
CA GLY A 264 -34.79 -58.37 9.23
C GLY A 264 -35.66 -57.12 9.36
N GLY A 265 -35.61 -56.24 8.36
CA GLY A 265 -36.47 -55.05 8.25
C GLY A 265 -35.95 -54.06 7.20
N ALA A 266 -36.17 -54.36 5.92
CA ALA A 266 -35.59 -53.60 4.80
C ALA A 266 -36.30 -52.25 4.51
N GLY A 267 -37.50 -52.01 5.05
CA GLY A 267 -38.30 -50.81 4.71
C GLY A 267 -38.03 -49.59 5.60
N ASP A 268 -37.86 -49.79 6.90
CA ASP A 268 -37.98 -48.69 7.88
C ASP A 268 -36.62 -48.09 8.30
N SER A 269 -35.52 -48.73 7.89
CA SER A 269 -34.15 -48.20 8.01
C SER A 269 -33.81 -47.14 6.95
N GLN A 270 -34.65 -47.02 5.92
CA GLN A 270 -34.38 -46.18 4.75
C GLN A 270 -34.38 -44.69 5.12
N TRP A 271 -35.28 -44.23 6.00
CA TRP A 271 -35.31 -42.83 6.43
C TRP A 271 -34.01 -42.42 7.14
N LEU A 272 -33.54 -43.21 8.11
CA LEU A 272 -32.32 -42.92 8.87
C LEU A 272 -31.09 -42.94 7.97
N GLN A 273 -31.07 -43.87 7.01
CA GLN A 273 -30.06 -43.94 5.98
C GLN A 273 -30.07 -42.69 5.09
N SER A 274 -31.25 -42.26 4.60
CA SER A 274 -31.39 -41.03 3.82
C SER A 274 -30.95 -39.79 4.59
N GLN A 275 -31.22 -39.69 5.90
CA GLN A 275 -30.75 -38.57 6.72
C GLN A 275 -29.23 -38.54 6.86
N VAL A 276 -28.59 -39.70 7.06
CA VAL A 276 -27.12 -39.76 7.12
C VAL A 276 -26.48 -39.55 5.74
N GLU A 277 -27.14 -39.98 4.67
CA GLU A 277 -26.74 -39.69 3.29
C GLU A 277 -26.83 -38.19 2.99
N GLU A 278 -27.92 -37.52 3.39
CA GLU A 278 -28.08 -36.07 3.26
C GLU A 278 -27.01 -35.30 4.07
N LEU A 279 -26.79 -35.69 5.33
CA LEU A 279 -25.68 -35.17 6.15
C LEU A 279 -24.34 -35.35 5.43
N SER A 280 -24.14 -36.51 4.79
CA SER A 280 -22.91 -36.84 4.08
C SER A 280 -22.71 -35.99 2.84
N HIS A 281 -23.77 -35.80 2.06
CA HIS A 281 -23.78 -34.97 0.88
C HIS A 281 -23.47 -33.51 1.23
N ARG A 282 -24.14 -32.95 2.23
CA ARG A 282 -23.90 -31.56 2.66
C ARG A 282 -22.53 -31.37 3.30
N TRP A 283 -22.04 -32.37 4.02
CA TRP A 283 -20.66 -32.37 4.50
C TRP A 283 -19.65 -32.27 3.34
N GLU A 284 -19.86 -33.03 2.27
CA GLU A 284 -19.02 -32.98 1.07
C GLU A 284 -19.09 -31.61 0.39
N ILE A 285 -20.28 -31.01 0.27
CA ILE A 285 -20.46 -29.64 -0.22
C ILE A 285 -19.67 -28.65 0.65
N VAL A 286 -19.80 -28.71 1.98
CA VAL A 286 -19.06 -27.81 2.89
C VAL A 286 -17.55 -28.01 2.78
N CYS A 287 -17.06 -29.24 2.60
CA CYS A 287 -15.64 -29.49 2.32
C CYS A 287 -15.21 -28.86 0.99
N GLN A 288 -15.99 -29.02 -0.08
CA GLN A 288 -15.70 -28.42 -1.39
C GLN A 288 -15.71 -26.89 -1.32
N LEU A 289 -16.72 -26.29 -0.71
CA LEU A 289 -16.82 -24.84 -0.51
C LEU A 289 -15.69 -24.31 0.38
N SER A 290 -15.23 -25.09 1.37
CA SER A 290 -14.10 -24.71 2.22
C SER A 290 -12.79 -24.65 1.43
N VAL A 291 -12.56 -25.60 0.51
CA VAL A 291 -11.41 -25.60 -0.41
C VAL A 291 -11.54 -24.45 -1.42
N SER A 292 -12.69 -24.29 -2.08
CA SER A 292 -12.94 -23.17 -3.00
C SER A 292 -12.72 -21.81 -2.31
N LYS A 293 -13.19 -21.63 -1.07
CA LYS A 293 -12.93 -20.41 -0.31
C LYS A 293 -11.45 -20.22 0.03
N GLN A 294 -10.71 -21.30 0.31
CA GLN A 294 -9.27 -21.24 0.51
C GLN A 294 -8.56 -20.74 -0.76
N ASP A 295 -8.88 -21.33 -1.91
CA ASP A 295 -8.28 -20.95 -3.20
C ASP A 295 -8.59 -19.47 -3.54
N ARG A 296 -9.84 -19.04 -3.33
CA ARG A 296 -10.26 -17.65 -3.52
C ARG A 296 -9.54 -16.69 -2.57
N LEU A 297 -9.35 -17.06 -1.30
CA LEU A 297 -8.61 -16.24 -0.33
C LEU A 297 -7.12 -16.15 -0.67
N GLU A 298 -6.51 -17.24 -1.14
CA GLU A 298 -5.12 -17.25 -1.58
C GLU A 298 -4.92 -16.39 -2.84
N ALA A 299 -5.82 -16.50 -3.82
CA ALA A 299 -5.81 -15.64 -5.00
C ALA A 299 -5.98 -14.15 -4.63
N ALA A 300 -6.95 -13.84 -3.75
CA ALA A 300 -7.17 -12.49 -3.24
C ALA A 300 -5.95 -11.94 -2.48
N LEU A 301 -5.26 -12.78 -1.70
CA LEU A 301 -4.05 -12.36 -0.99
C LEU A 301 -2.93 -12.04 -1.97
N ARG A 302 -2.70 -12.89 -2.99
CA ARG A 302 -1.70 -12.63 -4.03
C ARG A 302 -2.00 -11.33 -4.77
N GLN A 303 -3.25 -11.08 -5.15
CA GLN A 303 -3.67 -9.83 -5.79
C GLN A 303 -3.44 -8.62 -4.88
N ALA A 304 -3.78 -8.71 -3.60
CA ALA A 304 -3.57 -7.63 -2.64
C ALA A 304 -2.08 -7.32 -2.40
N GLU A 305 -1.24 -8.36 -2.33
CA GLU A 305 0.22 -8.23 -2.24
C GLU A 305 0.82 -7.61 -3.50
N GLU A 306 0.37 -8.05 -4.69
CA GLU A 306 0.78 -7.49 -5.97
C GLU A 306 0.38 -6.02 -6.09
N PHE A 307 -0.87 -5.69 -5.78
CA PHE A 307 -1.36 -4.31 -5.77
C PHE A 307 -0.53 -3.43 -4.83
N HIS A 308 -0.31 -3.90 -3.60
CA HIS A 308 0.50 -3.17 -2.62
C HIS A 308 1.95 -2.99 -3.10
N ALA A 309 2.57 -4.02 -3.69
CA ALA A 309 3.92 -3.94 -4.24
C ALA A 309 4.02 -2.98 -5.42
N LEU A 310 3.06 -3.05 -6.36
CA LEU A 310 2.98 -2.17 -7.53
C LEU A 310 2.82 -0.71 -7.11
N VAL A 311 1.89 -0.41 -6.20
CA VAL A 311 1.66 0.96 -5.69
C VAL A 311 2.93 1.51 -5.02
N ASN A 312 3.58 0.75 -4.16
CA ASN A 312 4.79 1.23 -3.47
C ASN A 312 5.99 1.41 -4.42
N SER A 313 6.19 0.46 -5.35
CA SER A 313 7.22 0.59 -6.38
C SER A 313 6.99 1.83 -7.24
N PHE A 314 5.74 2.06 -7.65
CA PHE A 314 5.34 3.23 -8.44
C PHE A 314 5.59 4.53 -7.69
N LEU A 315 5.10 4.66 -6.45
CA LEU A 315 5.33 5.86 -5.63
C LEU A 315 6.82 6.12 -5.37
N GLY A 316 7.62 5.07 -5.20
CA GLY A 316 9.09 5.17 -5.10
C GLY A 316 9.73 5.75 -6.37
N ARG A 317 9.36 5.21 -7.55
CA ARG A 317 9.81 5.69 -8.85
C ARG A 317 9.39 7.14 -9.13
N LEU A 318 8.17 7.51 -8.78
CA LEU A 318 7.70 8.90 -8.89
C LEU A 318 8.52 9.85 -8.02
N MET A 319 8.92 9.44 -6.82
CA MET A 319 9.78 10.26 -5.95
C MET A 319 11.17 10.48 -6.57
N GLU A 320 11.74 9.47 -7.21
CA GLU A 320 13.02 9.59 -7.92
C GLU A 320 12.92 10.53 -9.13
N LEU A 321 11.85 10.41 -9.92
CA LEU A 321 11.59 11.29 -11.06
C LEU A 321 11.35 12.73 -10.62
N GLU A 322 10.61 12.93 -9.54
CA GLU A 322 10.39 14.26 -8.96
C GLU A 322 11.73 14.92 -8.57
N LYS A 323 12.63 14.14 -7.94
CA LYS A 323 13.97 14.63 -7.59
C LYS A 323 14.80 14.93 -8.83
N SER A 324 14.74 14.11 -9.88
CA SER A 324 15.47 14.37 -11.12
C SER A 324 14.94 15.60 -11.86
N ILE A 325 13.63 15.83 -11.89
CA ILE A 325 13.02 17.00 -12.54
C ILE A 325 13.34 18.28 -11.76
N LYS A 326 13.21 18.27 -10.42
CA LYS A 326 13.41 19.47 -9.58
C LYS A 326 14.88 19.83 -9.40
N PHE A 327 15.76 18.83 -9.24
CA PHE A 327 17.15 19.03 -8.83
C PHE A 327 18.21 18.50 -9.82
N GLY A 328 17.83 17.65 -10.78
CA GLY A 328 18.75 17.08 -11.76
C GLY A 328 19.28 18.12 -12.74
N ALA A 329 20.51 17.91 -13.21
CA ALA A 329 20.97 18.56 -14.43
C ALA A 329 20.11 17.98 -15.57
N LEU A 330 19.52 18.87 -16.37
CA LEU A 330 18.74 18.52 -17.56
C LEU A 330 19.46 17.39 -18.30
N PRO A 331 18.84 16.20 -18.43
CA PRO A 331 19.51 15.13 -19.11
C PRO A 331 19.75 15.60 -20.53
N SER A 332 20.93 15.24 -21.04
CA SER A 332 21.23 15.25 -22.48
C SER A 332 20.28 14.33 -23.28
N GLU A 333 19.23 13.80 -22.65
CA GLU A 333 18.34 12.71 -23.04
C GLU A 333 16.91 13.05 -22.56
N GLU A 334 16.29 14.12 -23.08
CA GLU A 334 14.84 14.38 -22.88
C GLU A 334 13.98 13.18 -23.28
N ALA A 335 14.47 12.37 -24.23
CA ALA A 335 13.87 11.12 -24.66
C ALA A 335 13.71 10.11 -23.50
N ASP A 336 14.71 9.99 -22.63
CA ASP A 336 14.72 9.02 -21.53
C ASP A 336 13.74 9.40 -20.42
N LEU A 337 13.60 10.69 -20.14
CA LEU A 337 12.57 11.19 -19.21
C LEU A 337 11.16 10.94 -19.76
N ARG A 338 10.92 11.26 -21.04
CA ARG A 338 9.62 11.02 -21.69
C ARG A 338 9.27 9.53 -21.70
N GLN A 339 10.23 8.67 -22.03
CA GLN A 339 10.05 7.21 -21.99
C GLN A 339 9.75 6.73 -20.56
N SER A 340 10.49 7.23 -19.56
CA SER A 340 10.25 6.85 -18.17
C SER A 340 8.86 7.27 -17.69
N LEU A 341 8.40 8.49 -18.00
CA LEU A 341 7.04 8.95 -17.69
C LEU A 341 5.98 8.09 -18.38
N GLN A 342 6.20 7.70 -19.64
CA GLN A 342 5.31 6.79 -20.36
C GLN A 342 5.25 5.41 -19.71
N CYS A 343 6.38 4.85 -19.28
CA CYS A 343 6.40 3.60 -18.51
C CYS A 343 5.63 3.73 -17.18
N GLN A 344 5.74 4.88 -16.50
CA GLN A 344 4.98 5.14 -15.27
C GLN A 344 3.47 5.27 -15.55
N GLN A 345 3.06 5.86 -16.68
CA GLN A 345 1.66 5.90 -17.08
C GLN A 345 1.06 4.50 -17.23
N LEU A 346 1.77 3.59 -17.91
CA LEU A 346 1.34 2.20 -18.05
C LEU A 346 1.26 1.49 -16.69
N GLN A 347 2.19 1.76 -15.77
CA GLN A 347 2.10 1.22 -14.41
C GLN A 347 0.88 1.74 -13.64
N LEU A 348 0.49 3.01 -13.82
CA LEU A 348 -0.73 3.56 -13.21
C LEU A 348 -2.00 2.91 -13.78
N GLU A 349 -2.02 2.59 -15.07
CA GLU A 349 -3.11 1.83 -15.70
C GLU A 349 -3.19 0.42 -15.11
N CYS A 350 -2.05 -0.27 -14.94
CA CYS A 350 -2.01 -1.56 -14.25
C CYS A 350 -2.54 -1.46 -12.81
N ILE A 351 -2.09 -0.47 -12.03
CA ILE A 351 -2.58 -0.23 -10.66
C ILE A 351 -4.09 0.00 -10.64
N SER A 352 -4.61 0.79 -11.59
CA SER A 352 -6.03 1.08 -11.68
C SER A 352 -6.84 -0.17 -12.03
N SER A 353 -6.39 -0.95 -13.02
CA SER A 353 -7.04 -2.20 -13.43
C SER A 353 -7.07 -3.24 -12.29
N LEU A 354 -5.94 -3.49 -11.63
CA LEU A 354 -5.86 -4.41 -10.51
C LEU A 354 -6.68 -3.91 -9.30
N GLY A 355 -6.70 -2.60 -9.08
CA GLY A 355 -7.55 -1.98 -8.07
C GLY A 355 -9.04 -2.21 -8.33
N GLU A 356 -9.50 -2.11 -9.59
CA GLU A 356 -10.88 -2.40 -9.99
C GLU A 356 -11.22 -3.90 -9.87
N GLU A 357 -10.30 -4.78 -10.24
CA GLU A 357 -10.44 -6.23 -10.06
C GLU A 357 -10.62 -6.59 -8.58
N ILE A 358 -9.78 -6.05 -7.69
CA ILE A 358 -9.90 -6.24 -6.24
C ILE A 358 -11.25 -5.70 -5.75
N LEU A 359 -11.67 -4.52 -6.21
CA LEU A 359 -12.93 -3.89 -5.80
C LEU A 359 -14.16 -4.73 -6.18
N SER A 360 -14.12 -5.46 -7.29
CA SER A 360 -15.24 -6.30 -7.76
C SER A 360 -15.60 -7.44 -6.80
N THR A 361 -14.64 -7.91 -5.99
CA THR A 361 -14.80 -9.00 -5.01
C THR A 361 -14.51 -8.55 -3.58
N SER A 362 -14.40 -7.23 -3.37
CA SER A 362 -13.92 -6.65 -2.12
C SER A 362 -14.92 -6.68 -0.98
N HIS A 363 -14.40 -6.89 0.22
CA HIS A 363 -15.15 -6.69 1.45
C HIS A 363 -15.41 -5.18 1.67
N PRO A 364 -16.61 -4.77 2.14
CA PRO A 364 -16.99 -3.36 2.29
C PRO A 364 -15.99 -2.54 3.12
N ASP A 365 -15.38 -3.15 4.13
CA ASP A 365 -14.40 -2.50 5.02
C ASP A 365 -13.11 -2.04 4.30
N SER A 366 -12.71 -2.69 3.19
CA SER A 366 -11.51 -2.34 2.43
C SER A 366 -11.77 -1.43 1.23
N VAL A 367 -13.03 -1.27 0.81
CA VAL A 367 -13.39 -0.53 -0.42
C VAL A 367 -12.80 0.88 -0.43
N ILE A 368 -12.92 1.59 0.70
CA ILE A 368 -12.43 2.97 0.83
C ILE A 368 -10.90 2.99 0.74
N THR A 369 -10.22 2.04 1.39
CA THR A 369 -8.76 1.93 1.40
C THR A 369 -8.20 1.66 -0.01
N ILE A 370 -8.77 0.72 -0.76
CA ILE A 370 -8.31 0.44 -2.13
C ILE A 370 -8.52 1.65 -3.04
N ARG A 371 -9.71 2.29 -2.98
CA ARG A 371 -10.00 3.50 -3.75
C ARG A 371 -9.05 4.65 -3.40
N SER A 372 -8.70 4.82 -2.13
CA SER A 372 -7.79 5.88 -1.71
C SER A 372 -6.38 5.65 -2.26
N TRP A 373 -5.87 4.42 -2.25
CA TRP A 373 -4.57 4.09 -2.84
C TRP A 373 -4.52 4.36 -4.35
N VAL A 374 -5.55 3.96 -5.11
CA VAL A 374 -5.64 4.27 -6.55
C VAL A 374 -5.68 5.80 -6.76
N THR A 375 -6.45 6.52 -5.94
CA THR A 375 -6.56 7.98 -6.04
C THR A 375 -5.24 8.68 -5.71
N VAL A 376 -4.51 8.21 -4.69
CA VAL A 376 -3.19 8.72 -4.31
C VAL A 376 -2.16 8.46 -5.42
N ALA A 377 -2.14 7.25 -6.00
CA ALA A 377 -1.25 6.95 -7.12
C ALA A 377 -1.51 7.89 -8.31
N ARG A 378 -2.79 8.10 -8.67
CA ARG A 378 -3.19 8.99 -9.75
C ARG A 378 -2.78 10.45 -9.48
N SER A 379 -3.13 10.99 -8.32
CA SER A 379 -2.84 12.40 -7.99
C SER A 379 -1.33 12.67 -7.90
N ARG A 380 -0.55 11.73 -7.35
CA ARG A 380 0.91 11.85 -7.29
C ARG A 380 1.54 11.82 -8.68
N PHE A 381 1.02 11.01 -9.60
CA PHE A 381 1.50 11.00 -10.98
C PHE A 381 1.19 12.31 -11.72
N GLU A 382 -0.04 12.81 -11.57
CA GLU A 382 -0.47 14.10 -12.14
C GLU A 382 0.43 15.24 -11.65
N GLU A 383 0.80 15.23 -10.37
CA GLU A 383 1.73 16.22 -9.83
C GLU A 383 3.11 16.14 -10.51
N VAL A 384 3.70 14.94 -10.65
CA VAL A 384 4.99 14.75 -11.32
C VAL A 384 4.92 15.16 -12.80
N LEU A 385 3.83 14.84 -13.49
CA LEU A 385 3.59 15.29 -14.87
C LEU A 385 3.54 16.82 -14.96
N SER A 386 2.86 17.49 -14.04
CA SER A 386 2.81 18.96 -14.02
C SER A 386 4.20 19.58 -13.84
N TRP A 387 5.04 19.00 -12.98
CA TRP A 387 6.44 19.42 -12.82
C TRP A 387 7.27 19.22 -14.09
N ALA A 388 7.06 18.09 -14.79
CA ALA A 388 7.73 17.82 -16.06
C ALA A 388 7.34 18.84 -17.14
N GLN A 389 6.04 19.12 -17.28
CA GLN A 389 5.52 20.12 -18.23
C GLN A 389 6.05 21.53 -17.92
N GLN A 390 6.01 21.93 -16.65
CA GLN A 390 6.55 23.23 -16.25
C GLN A 390 8.05 23.36 -16.54
N GLN A 391 8.79 22.26 -16.38
CA GLN A 391 10.21 22.24 -16.71
C GLN A 391 10.43 22.36 -18.23
N GLU A 392 9.66 21.64 -19.05
CA GLU A 392 9.69 21.73 -20.51
C GLU A 392 9.38 23.15 -21.00
N GLU A 393 8.31 23.79 -20.51
CA GLU A 393 7.94 25.17 -20.85
C GLU A 393 9.08 26.15 -20.51
N ARG A 394 9.70 26.01 -19.34
CA ARG A 394 10.85 26.85 -18.95
C ARG A 394 12.02 26.71 -19.90
N LEU A 395 12.30 25.50 -20.38
CA LEU A 395 13.37 25.26 -21.35
C LEU A 395 13.03 25.84 -22.71
N GLN A 396 11.78 25.68 -23.17
CA GLN A 396 11.32 26.25 -24.43
C GLN A 396 11.44 27.78 -24.42
N VAL A 397 11.05 28.44 -23.33
CA VAL A 397 11.21 29.90 -23.16
C VAL A 397 12.69 30.30 -23.20
N GLN A 398 13.56 29.56 -22.52
CA GLN A 398 15.02 29.83 -22.56
C GLN A 398 15.60 29.61 -23.95
N ALA A 399 15.21 28.54 -24.64
CA ALA A 399 15.66 28.23 -25.99
C ALA A 399 15.19 29.29 -27.00
N ALA A 400 13.94 29.74 -26.90
CA ALA A 400 13.38 30.83 -27.72
C ALA A 400 14.14 32.14 -27.49
N SER A 401 14.40 32.52 -26.22
CA SER A 401 15.22 33.70 -25.89
C SER A 401 16.63 33.62 -26.46
N LEU A 402 17.27 32.44 -26.42
CA LEU A 402 18.59 32.24 -27.02
C LEU A 402 18.53 32.28 -28.55
N ALA A 403 17.44 31.79 -29.17
CA ALA A 403 17.23 31.85 -30.61
C ALA A 403 17.06 33.29 -31.10
N THR A 404 16.25 34.12 -30.40
CA THR A 404 16.11 35.54 -30.72
C THR A 404 17.43 36.28 -30.58
N GLU A 405 18.22 36.00 -29.53
CA GLU A 405 19.55 36.58 -29.36
C GLU A 405 20.51 36.18 -30.51
N ARG A 406 20.46 34.92 -30.98
CA ARG A 406 21.26 34.45 -32.12
C ARG A 406 20.85 35.14 -33.44
N GLU A 407 19.56 35.36 -33.65
CA GLU A 407 19.05 36.05 -34.84
C GLU A 407 19.47 37.53 -34.86
N GLU A 408 19.44 38.21 -33.71
CA GLU A 408 19.96 39.58 -33.58
C GLU A 408 21.46 39.67 -33.89
N VAL A 409 22.26 38.71 -33.39
CA VAL A 409 23.69 38.60 -33.74
C VAL A 409 23.87 38.43 -35.25
N ALA A 410 23.10 37.53 -35.88
CA ALA A 410 23.19 37.27 -37.32
C ALA A 410 22.84 38.53 -38.14
N ARG A 411 21.73 39.21 -37.81
CA ARG A 411 21.32 40.46 -38.48
C ARG A 411 22.39 41.55 -38.38
N LEU A 412 23.05 41.69 -37.23
CA LEU A 412 24.16 42.65 -37.06
C LEU A 412 25.39 42.25 -37.88
N MET A 413 25.72 40.96 -37.95
CA MET A 413 26.84 40.47 -38.77
C MET A 413 26.61 40.70 -40.27
N ASP A 414 25.39 40.49 -40.75
CA ASP A 414 25.04 40.75 -42.16
C ASP A 414 25.14 42.25 -42.47
N TRP A 415 24.64 43.11 -41.57
CA TRP A 415 24.77 44.56 -41.72
C TRP A 415 26.24 45.01 -41.72
N ILE A 416 27.07 44.50 -40.80
CA ILE A 416 28.51 44.81 -40.77
C ILE A 416 29.18 44.39 -42.08
N THR A 417 28.84 43.21 -42.60
CA THR A 417 29.39 42.72 -43.88
C THR A 417 29.05 43.65 -45.03
N ALA A 418 27.76 44.02 -45.17
CA ALA A 418 27.33 44.94 -46.20
C ALA A 418 27.96 46.34 -46.05
N ALA A 419 28.15 46.81 -44.82
CA ALA A 419 28.79 48.10 -44.54
C ALA A 419 30.30 48.08 -44.86
N GLU A 420 31.01 46.99 -44.54
CA GLU A 420 32.41 46.79 -44.92
C GLU A 420 32.57 46.76 -46.44
N GLU A 421 31.70 46.04 -47.15
CA GLU A 421 31.67 45.99 -48.61
C GLU A 421 31.40 47.38 -49.21
N ALA A 422 30.35 48.08 -48.78
CA ALA A 422 30.01 49.42 -49.27
C ALA A 422 31.14 50.44 -49.05
N LEU A 423 31.83 50.39 -47.90
CA LEU A 423 33.00 51.22 -47.65
C LEU A 423 34.17 50.84 -48.54
N SER A 424 34.43 49.55 -48.74
CA SER A 424 35.53 49.08 -49.59
C SER A 424 35.37 49.54 -51.04
N LEU A 425 34.17 49.42 -51.62
CA LEU A 425 33.89 49.91 -52.98
C LEU A 425 34.12 51.42 -53.10
N ARG A 426 33.67 52.19 -52.10
CA ARG A 426 33.85 53.65 -52.08
C ARG A 426 35.32 54.06 -51.90
N ASP A 427 36.13 53.23 -51.27
CA ASP A 427 37.55 53.46 -51.02
C ASP A 427 38.45 53.15 -52.23
N GLU A 428 37.97 52.37 -53.21
CA GLU A 428 38.71 52.11 -54.45
C GLU A 428 38.74 53.31 -55.40
N GLU A 429 37.79 54.25 -55.27
CA GLU A 429 37.75 55.46 -56.08
C GLU A 429 38.81 56.48 -55.62
N PRO A 430 39.65 57.02 -56.53
CA PRO A 430 40.62 58.05 -56.18
C PRO A 430 39.91 59.33 -55.71
N LEU A 431 40.50 60.00 -54.71
CA LEU A 431 39.94 61.23 -54.15
C LEU A 431 39.89 62.34 -55.23
N PRO A 432 38.73 62.98 -55.46
CA PRO A 432 38.62 64.09 -56.40
C PRO A 432 39.53 65.27 -56.07
N GLU A 433 40.02 65.95 -57.11
CA GLU A 433 40.77 67.22 -56.97
C GLU A 433 39.83 68.44 -56.90
N ASP A 434 38.54 68.26 -57.13
CA ASP A 434 37.51 69.30 -57.05
C ASP A 434 37.03 69.47 -55.59
N ALA A 435 37.01 70.72 -55.09
CA ALA A 435 36.64 71.02 -53.72
C ALA A 435 35.16 70.74 -53.42
N GLU A 436 34.23 71.01 -54.35
CA GLU A 436 32.79 70.81 -54.17
C GLU A 436 32.47 69.31 -54.08
N GLN A 437 33.08 68.49 -54.95
CA GLN A 437 32.91 67.03 -54.93
C GLN A 437 33.49 66.39 -53.66
N LEU A 438 34.58 66.94 -53.14
CA LEU A 438 35.21 66.45 -51.91
C LEU A 438 34.40 66.84 -50.65
N GLU A 439 33.75 68.00 -50.65
CA GLU A 439 32.77 68.38 -49.63
C GLU A 439 31.52 67.49 -49.67
N GLU A 440 31.01 67.18 -50.85
CA GLU A 440 29.88 66.25 -51.02
C GLU A 440 30.23 64.84 -50.50
N LEU A 441 31.39 64.29 -50.88
CA LEU A 441 31.88 62.99 -50.38
C LEU A 441 32.05 62.96 -48.86
N SER A 442 32.52 64.06 -48.27
CA SER A 442 32.63 64.19 -46.81
C SER A 442 31.26 64.26 -46.14
N ALA A 443 30.28 64.93 -46.74
CA ALA A 443 28.91 64.95 -46.23
C ALA A 443 28.29 63.54 -46.30
N GLN A 444 28.45 62.83 -47.42
CA GLN A 444 27.99 61.45 -47.58
C GLN A 444 28.64 60.48 -46.57
N HIS A 445 29.95 60.63 -46.31
CA HIS A 445 30.63 59.85 -45.27
C HIS A 445 30.20 60.24 -43.85
N GLY A 446 29.84 61.50 -43.62
CA GLY A 446 29.22 61.98 -42.39
C GLY A 446 27.92 61.24 -42.06
N VAL A 447 27.05 61.06 -43.06
CA VAL A 447 25.81 60.26 -42.92
C VAL A 447 26.11 58.81 -42.53
N PHE A 448 27.11 58.19 -43.15
CA PHE A 448 27.53 56.82 -42.80
C PHE A 448 28.08 56.73 -41.36
N MET A 449 28.83 57.74 -40.88
CA MET A 449 29.30 57.80 -39.49
C MET A 449 28.13 57.94 -38.49
N GLU A 450 27.08 58.68 -38.86
CA GLU A 450 25.85 58.77 -38.05
C GLU A 450 25.15 57.41 -37.99
N GLU A 451 25.05 56.67 -39.09
CA GLU A 451 24.50 55.31 -39.11
C GLU A 451 25.28 54.35 -38.21
N LEU A 452 26.63 54.42 -38.22
CA LEU A 452 27.51 53.67 -37.31
C LEU A 452 27.20 54.00 -35.84
N THR A 453 27.10 55.28 -35.50
CA THR A 453 26.76 55.69 -34.12
C THR A 453 25.35 55.25 -33.71
N HIS A 454 24.41 55.21 -34.65
CA HIS A 454 23.05 54.74 -34.40
C HIS A 454 22.97 53.23 -34.16
N LYS A 455 23.86 52.44 -34.77
CA LYS A 455 23.94 50.97 -34.61
C LYS A 455 24.70 50.52 -33.36
N GLN A 456 25.55 51.37 -32.78
CA GLN A 456 26.25 51.13 -31.51
C GLN A 456 25.37 50.57 -30.37
N PRO A 457 24.18 51.12 -30.04
CA PRO A 457 23.33 50.59 -28.98
C PRO A 457 22.85 49.15 -29.23
N ASP A 458 22.67 48.74 -30.49
CA ASP A 458 22.24 47.38 -30.83
C ASP A 458 23.37 46.37 -30.59
N VAL A 459 24.60 46.71 -30.99
CA VAL A 459 25.81 45.94 -30.68
C VAL A 459 26.02 45.84 -29.16
N GLU A 460 25.81 46.93 -28.43
CA GLU A 460 25.90 46.94 -26.97
C GLU A 460 24.80 46.10 -26.30
N ARG A 461 23.57 46.14 -26.81
CA ARG A 461 22.43 45.36 -26.30
C ARG A 461 22.74 43.86 -26.31
N VAL A 462 23.18 43.36 -27.47
CA VAL A 462 23.50 41.95 -27.70
C VAL A 462 24.74 41.51 -26.90
N THR A 463 25.76 42.37 -26.80
CA THR A 463 26.98 42.08 -26.03
C THR A 463 26.79 42.21 -24.50
N LYS A 464 25.91 43.08 -24.02
CA LYS A 464 25.54 43.21 -22.59
C LYS A 464 24.62 42.07 -22.13
N SER A 465 23.69 41.62 -22.97
CA SER A 465 22.78 40.50 -22.63
C SER A 465 23.57 39.23 -22.29
N CYS A 466 24.64 38.95 -23.06
CA CYS A 466 25.51 37.80 -22.81
C CYS A 466 26.34 37.92 -21.52
N LYS A 467 26.77 39.13 -21.14
CA LYS A 467 27.54 39.36 -19.90
C LYS A 467 26.69 39.20 -18.63
N ARG A 468 25.40 39.54 -18.68
CA ARG A 468 24.47 39.35 -17.53
C ARG A 468 24.17 37.88 -17.25
N LYS A 469 24.11 37.03 -18.28
CA LYS A 469 23.88 35.58 -18.15
C LYS A 469 25.07 34.79 -17.55
N THR A 470 26.22 35.42 -17.34
CA THR A 470 27.41 34.81 -16.70
C THR A 470 27.67 35.22 -15.25
N ALA A 471 26.87 36.11 -14.66
CA ALA A 471 27.05 36.49 -13.26
C ALA A 471 26.28 35.53 -12.32
N PRO A 472 26.93 34.86 -11.35
CA PRO A 472 26.19 34.29 -10.24
C PRO A 472 25.59 35.47 -9.46
N GLU A 473 24.31 35.41 -9.14
CA GLU A 473 23.71 36.37 -8.21
C GLU A 473 24.47 36.31 -6.88
N ALA A 474 25.35 37.29 -6.68
CA ALA A 474 26.01 37.57 -5.42
C ALA A 474 25.36 38.84 -4.87
N GLY A 475 24.31 38.66 -4.08
CA GLY A 475 23.71 39.69 -3.24
C GLY A 475 23.26 39.08 -1.92
N GLY A 476 23.87 39.53 -0.82
CA GLY A 476 23.30 39.41 0.52
C GLY A 476 23.81 38.25 1.39
N MET A 477 24.55 38.59 2.44
CA MET A 477 25.15 37.73 3.45
C MET A 477 24.12 37.21 4.48
N ALA A 478 24.12 35.90 4.77
CA ALA A 478 23.84 35.32 6.10
C ALA A 478 24.37 33.86 6.18
N PRO A 479 25.06 33.44 7.25
CA PRO A 479 25.66 32.11 7.35
C PRO A 479 24.74 31.12 8.06
N GLY A 480 24.46 29.99 7.42
CA GLY A 480 23.68 28.89 8.01
C GLY A 480 23.87 27.62 7.20
N SER A 481 24.74 26.74 7.68
CA SER A 481 25.15 25.46 7.12
C SER A 481 24.04 24.63 6.44
N ARG A 482 24.25 24.29 5.17
CA ARG A 482 24.19 22.91 4.62
C ARG A 482 24.67 22.91 3.17
N LYS A 483 25.72 22.13 2.90
CA LYS A 483 26.21 21.83 1.56
C LYS A 483 25.10 21.09 0.77
N LEU A 484 24.68 21.65 -0.35
CA LEU A 484 24.01 20.92 -1.44
C LEU A 484 24.94 20.91 -2.66
N PRO A 485 24.88 19.87 -3.51
CA PRO A 485 25.83 19.66 -4.57
C PRO A 485 25.67 20.72 -5.66
N SER A 486 26.82 21.24 -6.07
CA SER A 486 27.03 22.10 -7.23
C SER A 486 26.27 21.57 -8.46
N ARG A 487 25.24 22.32 -8.88
CA ARG A 487 24.72 22.28 -10.26
C ARG A 487 25.82 22.75 -11.19
N LYS A 488 26.68 21.82 -11.60
CA LYS A 488 27.34 21.93 -12.89
C LYS A 488 26.32 21.44 -13.92
N CYS A 489 25.47 22.35 -14.39
CA CYS A 489 25.07 22.24 -15.79
C CYS A 489 26.36 22.15 -16.61
N PRO A 490 26.44 21.32 -17.67
CA PRO A 490 27.52 21.45 -18.62
C PRO A 490 27.48 22.89 -19.11
N SER A 491 28.43 23.69 -18.64
CA SER A 491 28.76 24.98 -19.19
C SER A 491 29.25 24.72 -20.59
N LEU A 492 28.31 24.57 -21.52
CA LEU A 492 28.55 24.84 -22.92
C LEU A 492 29.13 26.25 -22.94
N LYS A 493 30.43 26.28 -23.16
CA LYS A 493 31.32 27.43 -23.20
C LYS A 493 30.73 28.47 -24.15
N ALA A 494 29.82 29.30 -23.67
CA ALA A 494 29.25 30.40 -24.43
C ALA A 494 29.98 31.71 -24.09
N ASN A 495 31.31 31.69 -24.16
CA ASN A 495 31.97 32.78 -24.87
C ASN A 495 31.77 32.43 -26.34
N SER A 496 30.58 32.74 -26.86
CA SER A 496 30.21 32.38 -28.22
C SER A 496 31.25 32.99 -29.16
N PRO A 497 32.01 32.18 -29.93
CA PRO A 497 32.99 32.70 -30.87
C PRO A 497 32.37 33.71 -31.85
N LEU A 498 31.07 33.57 -32.13
CA LEU A 498 30.26 34.53 -32.88
C LEU A 498 30.17 35.92 -32.23
N LEU A 499 30.03 36.03 -30.91
CA LEU A 499 30.00 37.33 -30.23
C LEU A 499 31.37 37.99 -30.24
N ALA A 500 32.44 37.21 -30.07
CA ALA A 500 33.80 37.72 -30.19
C ALA A 500 34.07 38.22 -31.62
N GLN A 501 33.62 37.46 -32.62
CA GLN A 501 33.71 37.83 -34.03
C GLN A 501 32.91 39.11 -34.34
N LEU A 502 31.68 39.24 -33.81
CA LEU A 502 30.85 40.43 -33.97
C LEU A 502 31.53 41.67 -33.42
N VAL A 503 32.07 41.60 -32.20
CA VAL A 503 32.80 42.73 -31.60
C VAL A 503 34.06 43.08 -32.40
N GLN A 504 34.79 42.08 -32.88
CA GLN A 504 35.98 42.29 -33.69
C GLN A 504 35.66 42.98 -35.02
N ARG A 505 34.69 42.47 -35.79
CA ARG A 505 34.31 43.07 -37.08
C ARG A 505 33.71 44.46 -36.91
N TRP A 506 32.92 44.68 -35.86
CA TRP A 506 32.43 46.01 -35.50
C TRP A 506 33.57 47.01 -35.27
N GLN A 507 34.59 46.63 -34.50
CA GLN A 507 35.76 47.47 -34.27
C GLN A 507 36.55 47.73 -35.57
N GLN A 508 36.70 46.72 -36.41
CA GLN A 508 37.37 46.84 -37.70
C GLN A 508 36.64 47.83 -38.63
N LEU A 509 35.32 47.68 -38.78
CA LEU A 509 34.49 48.60 -39.56
C LEU A 509 34.62 50.04 -39.06
N TRP A 510 34.60 50.23 -37.73
CA TRP A 510 34.76 51.55 -37.12
C TRP A 510 36.12 52.19 -37.44
N LEU A 511 37.20 51.40 -37.43
CA LEU A 511 38.53 51.86 -37.79
C LEU A 511 38.63 52.23 -39.28
N LEU A 512 38.06 51.41 -40.17
CA LEU A 512 38.01 51.71 -41.61
C LEU A 512 37.26 53.02 -41.89
N ALA A 513 36.13 53.24 -41.22
CA ALA A 513 35.34 54.46 -41.36
C ALA A 513 36.11 55.71 -40.88
N LEU A 514 36.82 55.61 -39.76
CA LEU A 514 37.67 56.70 -39.25
C LEU A 514 38.85 57.00 -40.17
N ASP A 515 39.49 55.98 -40.74
CA ASP A 515 40.58 56.16 -41.69
C ASP A 515 40.13 56.90 -42.96
N ARG A 516 38.98 56.49 -43.54
CA ARG A 516 38.38 57.21 -44.67
C ARG A 516 38.05 58.66 -44.33
N GLN A 517 37.48 58.92 -43.15
CA GLN A 517 37.17 60.28 -42.68
C GLN A 517 38.45 61.14 -42.60
N TYR A 518 39.52 60.58 -42.05
CA TYR A 518 40.82 61.24 -41.96
C TYR A 518 41.41 61.55 -43.34
N ARG A 519 41.35 60.60 -44.29
CA ARG A 519 41.80 60.81 -45.68
C ARG A 519 41.01 61.93 -46.37
N LEU A 520 39.69 61.97 -46.23
CA LEU A 520 38.84 63.02 -46.77
C LEU A 520 39.15 64.39 -46.15
N GLN A 521 39.29 64.48 -44.83
CA GLN A 521 39.64 65.73 -44.14
C GLN A 521 41.02 66.25 -44.56
N ASN A 522 42.02 65.38 -44.71
CA ASN A 522 43.35 65.76 -45.19
C ASN A 522 43.32 66.25 -46.63
N ALA A 523 42.51 65.62 -47.49
CA ALA A 523 42.34 66.10 -48.86
C ALA A 523 41.63 67.46 -48.91
N GLN A 524 40.61 67.69 -48.08
CA GLN A 524 39.94 68.98 -47.97
C GLN A 524 40.88 70.06 -47.46
N GLN A 525 41.70 69.73 -46.46
CA GLN A 525 42.71 70.62 -45.92
C GLN A 525 43.75 70.99 -46.99
N ARG A 526 44.22 70.02 -47.78
CA ARG A 526 45.12 70.28 -48.92
C ARG A 526 44.46 71.18 -49.98
N GLN A 527 43.18 70.99 -50.28
CA GLN A 527 42.45 71.84 -51.23
C GLN A 527 42.31 73.27 -50.69
N ARG A 528 41.93 73.44 -49.43
CA ARG A 528 41.88 74.77 -48.78
C ARG A 528 43.25 75.44 -48.78
N GLU A 529 44.33 74.69 -48.51
CA GLU A 529 45.69 75.21 -48.60
C GLU A 529 46.01 75.65 -50.04
N LEU A 530 45.68 74.86 -51.05
CA LEU A 530 45.87 75.23 -52.47
C LEU A 530 45.06 76.47 -52.85
N GLU A 531 43.82 76.60 -52.38
CA GLU A 531 42.99 77.79 -52.55
C GLU A 531 43.58 79.00 -51.82
N GLU A 532 43.99 78.86 -50.56
CA GLU A 532 44.67 79.91 -49.79
C GLU A 532 45.98 80.35 -50.47
N PHE A 533 46.73 79.41 -51.04
CA PHE A 533 47.92 79.66 -51.87
C PHE A 533 47.56 80.34 -53.19
N ALA A 534 46.45 79.98 -53.85
CA ALA A 534 45.99 80.65 -55.07
C ALA A 534 45.57 82.10 -54.79
N HIS A 535 44.99 82.36 -53.61
CA HIS A 535 44.63 83.70 -53.13
C HIS A 535 45.78 84.39 -52.39
N PHE A 536 46.97 83.77 -52.30
CA PHE A 536 48.14 84.34 -51.62
C PHE A 536 48.83 85.39 -52.49
N ASP A 537 48.62 86.66 -52.14
CA ASP A 537 49.28 87.77 -52.82
C ASP A 537 50.71 87.97 -52.30
N PHE A 538 51.68 87.41 -53.03
CA PHE A 538 53.12 87.57 -52.73
C PHE A 538 53.53 89.06 -52.68
N SER A 539 52.88 89.94 -53.43
CA SER A 539 53.14 91.39 -53.43
C SER A 539 52.72 92.05 -52.12
N VAL A 540 51.56 91.67 -51.58
CA VAL A 540 51.04 92.18 -50.30
C VAL A 540 51.84 91.62 -49.14
N TRP A 541 52.15 90.33 -49.15
CA TRP A 541 53.05 89.71 -48.16
C TRP A 541 54.44 90.35 -48.19
N ARG A 542 55.04 90.52 -49.38
CA ARG A 542 56.33 91.19 -49.56
C ARG A 542 56.29 92.64 -49.09
N LYS A 543 55.21 93.39 -49.34
CA LYS A 543 55.03 94.76 -48.82
C LYS A 543 54.98 94.78 -47.29
N ARG A 544 54.21 93.88 -46.65
CA ARG A 544 54.16 93.76 -45.18
C ARG A 544 55.50 93.33 -44.59
N TYR A 545 56.20 92.39 -45.22
CA TYR A 545 57.54 91.95 -44.81
C TYR A 545 58.60 93.04 -45.01
N MET A 546 58.57 93.77 -46.13
CA MET A 546 59.45 94.91 -46.40
C MET A 546 59.15 96.11 -45.48
N GLN A 547 57.89 96.35 -45.13
CA GLN A 547 57.51 97.34 -44.11
C GLN A 547 57.99 96.93 -42.72
N TRP A 548 57.86 95.66 -42.36
CA TRP A 548 58.39 95.12 -41.09
C TRP A 548 59.92 95.24 -41.02
N ILE A 549 60.66 94.88 -42.07
CA ILE A 549 62.12 94.97 -42.11
C ILE A 549 62.60 96.44 -42.15
N SER A 550 61.86 97.33 -42.82
CA SER A 550 62.11 98.77 -42.87
C SER A 550 61.88 99.43 -41.50
N GLN A 551 60.76 99.12 -40.84
CA GLN A 551 60.48 99.55 -39.47
C GLN A 551 61.54 99.04 -38.49
N MET A 552 62.02 97.82 -38.66
CA MET A 552 63.12 97.28 -37.87
C MET A 552 64.44 98.03 -38.11
N LYS A 553 64.77 98.36 -39.37
CA LYS A 553 65.95 99.16 -39.73
C LYS A 553 65.88 100.60 -39.20
N SER A 554 64.73 101.26 -39.27
CA SER A 554 64.51 102.60 -38.71
C SER A 554 64.69 102.62 -37.19
N ARG A 555 64.10 101.64 -36.49
CA ARG A 555 64.21 101.54 -35.04
C ARG A 555 65.63 101.30 -34.55
N ILE A 556 66.40 100.49 -35.27
CA ILE A 556 67.83 100.29 -34.98
C ILE A 556 68.62 101.59 -35.19
N LEU A 557 68.30 102.38 -36.22
CA LEU A 557 68.91 103.70 -36.45
C LEU A 557 68.54 104.71 -35.37
N ASP A 558 67.32 104.67 -34.83
CA ASP A 558 66.90 105.54 -33.72
C ASP A 558 67.63 105.20 -32.41
N VAL A 559 67.82 103.91 -32.13
CA VAL A 559 68.68 103.46 -31.01
C VAL A 559 70.13 103.91 -31.23
N PHE A 560 70.65 103.81 -32.46
CA PHE A 560 72.00 104.27 -32.80
C PHE A 560 72.17 105.79 -32.55
N ARG A 561 71.20 106.61 -32.99
CA ARG A 561 71.18 108.06 -32.76
C ARG A 561 71.01 108.45 -31.29
N GLY A 562 70.31 107.64 -30.50
CA GLY A 562 70.14 107.87 -29.06
C GLY A 562 71.45 107.69 -28.26
N ILE A 563 72.38 106.90 -28.79
CA ILE A 563 73.69 106.61 -28.19
C ILE A 563 74.76 107.59 -28.71
N ASP A 564 74.76 107.87 -30.03
CA ASP A 564 75.69 108.79 -30.71
C ASP A 564 75.31 110.28 -30.44
N ARG A 565 75.45 110.71 -29.18
CA ARG A 565 75.12 112.08 -28.73
C ARG A 565 76.11 113.13 -29.24
N ASP A 566 77.31 112.71 -29.61
CA ASP A 566 78.40 113.52 -30.14
C ASP A 566 78.37 113.66 -31.68
N GLN A 567 77.46 112.97 -32.37
CA GLN A 567 77.28 112.99 -33.83
C GLN A 567 78.57 112.65 -34.60
N ASP A 568 79.46 111.87 -34.01
CA ASP A 568 80.72 111.46 -34.63
C ASP A 568 80.53 110.27 -35.59
N GLY A 569 79.31 109.71 -35.61
CA GLY A 569 78.91 108.59 -36.45
C GLY A 569 79.48 107.25 -35.98
N ARG A 570 80.04 107.16 -34.76
CA ARG A 570 80.71 105.96 -34.24
C ARG A 570 80.34 105.62 -32.79
N ILE A 571 79.83 104.41 -32.56
CA ILE A 571 79.55 103.89 -31.21
C ILE A 571 80.40 102.65 -30.90
N THR A 572 80.65 102.35 -29.63
CA THR A 572 81.33 101.10 -29.26
C THR A 572 80.34 99.92 -29.27
N GLN A 573 80.86 98.71 -29.53
CA GLN A 573 80.02 97.52 -29.63
C GLN A 573 79.29 97.19 -28.32
N GLN A 574 79.92 97.44 -27.16
CA GLN A 574 79.31 97.18 -25.84
C GLN A 574 78.16 98.16 -25.56
N GLU A 575 78.33 99.46 -25.85
CA GLU A 575 77.29 100.49 -25.66
C GLU A 575 76.07 100.24 -26.58
N PHE A 576 76.31 99.80 -27.82
CA PHE A 576 75.22 99.43 -28.73
C PHE A 576 74.44 98.21 -28.24
N ILE A 577 75.12 97.15 -27.81
CA ILE A 577 74.49 95.92 -27.32
C ILE A 577 73.71 96.20 -26.03
N GLU A 578 74.27 96.95 -25.08
CA GLU A 578 73.60 97.29 -23.83
C GLU A 578 72.39 98.21 -24.05
N SER A 579 72.47 99.17 -24.99
CA SER A 579 71.36 100.07 -25.30
C SER A 579 70.21 99.37 -26.05
N VAL A 580 70.53 98.46 -26.98
CA VAL A 580 69.52 97.63 -27.67
C VAL A 580 68.85 96.64 -26.69
N LEU A 581 69.57 96.11 -25.69
CA LEU A 581 69.03 95.21 -24.66
C LEU A 581 68.27 95.94 -23.54
N SER A 582 68.59 97.22 -23.26
CA SER A 582 67.94 98.04 -22.23
C SER A 582 66.74 98.84 -22.74
N SER A 583 66.67 99.09 -24.06
CA SER A 583 65.46 99.52 -24.76
C SER A 583 64.28 98.58 -24.44
N SER A 584 63.15 99.15 -24.02
CA SER A 584 61.94 98.41 -23.60
C SER A 584 61.30 97.54 -24.70
N GLU A 585 61.86 97.53 -25.90
CA GLU A 585 61.33 96.84 -27.06
C GLU A 585 61.79 95.38 -27.21
N CYS A 586 62.89 94.94 -26.57
CA CYS A 586 63.26 93.51 -26.59
C CYS A 586 62.27 92.64 -25.76
N ARG A 587 61.49 93.24 -24.86
CA ARG A 587 60.40 92.55 -24.12
C ARG A 587 59.08 92.45 -24.90
N ARG A 588 58.89 93.19 -25.99
CA ARG A 588 57.65 93.18 -26.81
C ARG A 588 57.75 92.38 -28.11
N ALA A 589 58.86 91.70 -28.38
CA ALA A 589 58.98 90.76 -29.49
C ALA A 589 58.27 89.39 -29.21
N ARG A 590 57.09 89.41 -28.57
CA ARG A 590 56.08 88.36 -28.77
C ARG A 590 55.14 88.85 -29.85
N CYS A 591 55.06 88.08 -30.93
CA CYS A 591 54.22 88.29 -32.10
C CYS A 591 52.86 88.94 -31.75
N PRO A 592 52.47 90.07 -32.37
CA PRO A 592 51.10 90.53 -32.33
C PRO A 592 50.31 89.73 -33.38
N GLY A 593 49.63 88.68 -32.94
CA GLY A 593 48.87 87.80 -33.84
C GLY A 593 48.26 86.57 -33.17
N ARG A 594 47.68 86.71 -31.98
CA ARG A 594 46.67 85.76 -31.48
C ARG A 594 45.48 86.57 -30.96
N GLY A 595 44.48 86.71 -31.82
CA GLY A 595 43.11 86.93 -31.37
C GLY A 595 42.68 85.73 -30.52
N ARG A 596 41.95 86.04 -29.46
CA ARG A 596 41.40 85.07 -28.50
C ARG A 596 40.43 84.10 -29.19
N SER A 597 40.82 82.85 -29.34
CA SER A 597 40.16 81.70 -28.70
C SER A 597 41.12 80.50 -28.73
N GLY A 598 41.34 79.88 -27.58
CA GLY A 598 41.97 78.56 -27.46
C GLY A 598 40.89 77.48 -27.56
N GLY A 599 41.20 76.20 -27.72
CA GLY A 599 42.44 75.42 -27.85
C GLY A 599 42.00 74.02 -28.34
N VAL A 600 42.81 73.24 -29.04
CA VAL A 600 43.89 72.34 -28.58
C VAL A 600 44.79 72.06 -29.80
N GLY A 601 46.11 72.30 -29.78
CA GLY A 601 47.16 71.28 -29.51
C GLY A 601 47.30 70.32 -30.71
N VAL A 602 48.37 70.28 -31.51
CA VAL A 602 49.77 69.90 -31.22
C VAL A 602 50.60 70.37 -32.44
N GLY A 603 51.74 71.05 -32.31
CA GLY A 603 53.04 70.39 -32.30
C GLY A 603 54.14 71.30 -32.87
N ASN A 604 55.30 71.26 -32.23
CA ASN A 604 56.48 72.10 -32.45
C ASN A 604 57.09 72.02 -33.86
N THR A 605 57.42 73.18 -34.42
CA THR A 605 58.70 73.51 -35.09
C THR A 605 58.57 74.96 -35.54
N SER A 606 59.16 75.95 -34.85
CA SER A 606 60.45 76.51 -35.23
C SER A 606 60.74 77.70 -34.30
N THR A 607 61.10 77.43 -33.05
CA THR A 607 61.53 78.47 -32.11
C THR A 607 63.05 78.38 -31.94
N VAL A 608 63.80 78.74 -32.97
CA VAL A 608 65.25 78.91 -32.86
C VAL A 608 65.55 80.36 -32.51
N SER A 609 65.90 80.50 -31.24
CA SER A 609 66.30 81.67 -30.46
C SER A 609 67.21 82.70 -31.18
N TRP A 610 66.73 83.94 -31.25
CA TRP A 610 67.50 85.15 -31.62
C TRP A 610 68.68 85.41 -30.65
N THR A 611 68.54 85.00 -29.38
CA THR A 611 69.56 85.12 -28.33
C THR A 611 70.72 84.11 -28.50
N SER A 612 70.47 82.94 -29.08
CA SER A 612 71.45 81.88 -29.35
C SER A 612 72.34 82.21 -30.56
N TRP A 613 71.82 83.00 -31.51
CA TRP A 613 72.57 83.45 -32.68
C TRP A 613 73.55 84.60 -32.35
N MET A 614 73.16 85.56 -31.49
CA MET A 614 74.07 86.65 -31.05
C MET A 614 75.19 86.18 -30.11
N GLN A 615 74.97 85.17 -29.26
CA GLN A 615 76.02 84.63 -28.37
C GLN A 615 77.08 83.78 -29.09
N ARG A 616 76.81 83.32 -30.33
CA ARG A 616 77.76 82.58 -31.18
C ARG A 616 78.61 83.49 -32.08
N ALA A 617 78.10 84.64 -32.49
CA ALA A 617 78.85 85.62 -33.29
C ALA A 617 79.99 86.32 -32.51
N GLY A 618 80.00 86.24 -31.18
CA GLY A 618 81.01 86.87 -30.30
C GLY A 618 82.21 85.99 -29.91
N ARG A 619 82.38 84.77 -30.45
CA ARG A 619 83.46 83.83 -30.04
C ARG A 619 84.39 83.38 -31.17
N GLY A 620 84.49 84.14 -32.26
CA GLY A 620 85.33 83.80 -33.41
C GLY A 620 86.30 84.91 -33.81
N THR A 621 87.22 85.29 -32.91
CA THR A 621 88.62 85.72 -33.18
C THR A 621 89.23 86.21 -31.88
N SER A 622 90.21 85.45 -31.37
CA SER A 622 90.98 85.72 -30.16
C SER A 622 92.25 86.53 -30.44
N GLN A 623 92.68 87.30 -29.44
CA GLN A 623 94.02 87.87 -29.17
C GLN A 623 94.32 89.32 -29.63
N GLY A 624 94.46 90.20 -28.62
CA GLY A 624 95.30 91.41 -28.54
C GLY A 624 95.04 92.53 -29.54
N THR A 625 94.26 93.58 -29.25
CA THR A 625 94.62 94.81 -28.49
C THR A 625 93.64 95.93 -28.92
N PRO A 626 93.64 97.13 -28.28
CA PRO A 626 93.30 97.46 -26.91
C PRO A 626 91.82 97.89 -26.79
N ARG A 627 91.30 97.91 -25.55
CA ARG A 627 89.96 98.44 -25.22
C ARG A 627 89.80 99.86 -25.78
N GLY A 628 88.78 100.09 -26.61
CA GLY A 628 88.36 101.44 -27.02
C GLY A 628 88.35 101.79 -28.51
N ARG A 629 88.02 100.86 -29.44
CA ARG A 629 87.73 101.23 -30.85
C ARG A 629 86.22 101.44 -31.08
N ARG A 630 85.83 102.59 -31.67
CA ARG A 630 84.45 102.92 -32.11
C ARG A 630 84.25 102.63 -33.61
N PHE A 631 83.11 102.02 -33.99
CA PHE A 631 82.77 101.60 -35.37
C PHE A 631 81.67 102.47 -35.99
N ARG A 632 81.66 102.66 -37.33
CA ARG A 632 80.62 103.44 -38.03
C ARG A 632 79.33 102.64 -38.27
N ALA A 633 78.17 103.31 -38.27
CA ALA A 633 76.84 102.71 -38.43
C ALA A 633 76.69 101.78 -39.65
N HIS A 634 77.34 102.07 -40.77
CA HIS A 634 77.24 101.27 -41.99
C HIS A 634 78.09 99.99 -41.95
N GLU A 635 79.15 99.93 -41.14
CA GLU A 635 80.00 98.73 -40.99
C GLU A 635 79.34 97.64 -40.13
N LEU A 636 78.43 98.03 -39.23
CA LEU A 636 77.62 97.12 -38.41
C LEU A 636 76.40 96.54 -39.16
N VAL A 637 75.97 97.17 -40.27
CA VAL A 637 74.79 96.75 -41.05
C VAL A 637 75.15 95.93 -42.30
N VAL A 638 76.37 96.07 -42.85
CA VAL A 638 76.79 95.38 -44.09
C VAL A 638 77.09 93.88 -43.90
N GLY A 639 77.25 93.40 -42.65
CA GLY A 639 77.43 91.96 -42.34
C GLY A 639 76.20 91.06 -42.53
N GLN A 640 75.01 91.61 -42.83
CA GLN A 640 73.79 90.84 -43.09
C GLN A 640 73.34 90.84 -44.57
N GLY A 641 74.07 91.53 -45.47
CA GLY A 641 73.66 91.74 -46.86
C GLY A 641 74.24 90.76 -47.90
N CYS A 642 75.20 89.92 -47.55
CA CYS A 642 75.82 88.98 -48.49
C CYS A 642 75.27 87.56 -48.33
N LEU A 643 74.03 87.30 -48.78
CA LEU A 643 73.54 85.94 -49.08
C LEU A 643 72.23 85.97 -49.90
N VAL A 644 72.13 86.87 -50.89
CA VAL A 644 71.13 86.76 -51.97
C VAL A 644 71.79 87.17 -53.29
N ARG A 645 72.76 86.37 -53.73
CA ARG A 645 73.18 86.28 -55.14
C ARG A 645 73.58 84.84 -55.42
N GLY A 646 72.58 84.07 -55.81
CA GLY A 646 72.65 82.69 -56.27
C GLY A 646 71.36 82.39 -57.03
N SER A 647 71.10 83.21 -58.05
CA SER A 647 70.02 83.00 -59.00
C SER A 647 70.22 81.71 -59.79
N ARG A 648 69.12 80.99 -60.02
CA ARG A 648 68.72 80.28 -61.25
C ARG A 648 69.81 79.55 -62.05
N LEU A 649 69.57 78.26 -62.28
CA LEU A 649 69.70 77.48 -63.53
C LEU A 649 69.41 76.00 -63.14
N GLY A 650 68.52 75.22 -63.74
CA GLY A 650 67.65 75.43 -64.89
C GLY A 650 66.52 74.39 -64.92
N ALA A 651 65.62 74.60 -65.86
CA ALA A 651 64.63 73.63 -66.31
C ALA A 651 65.26 72.64 -67.30
N GLY A 652 64.72 71.41 -67.35
CA GLY A 652 65.00 70.34 -68.31
C GLY A 652 65.19 69.01 -67.58
N GLY A 653 64.46 67.93 -67.85
CA GLY A 653 63.54 67.65 -68.92
C GLY A 653 62.82 66.31 -68.71
N VAL A 654 61.97 65.99 -69.68
CA VAL A 654 61.13 64.80 -69.85
C VAL A 654 61.98 63.53 -70.07
N GLY A 655 61.48 62.38 -69.58
CA GLY A 655 61.62 61.07 -70.25
C GLY A 655 62.46 60.02 -69.52
N GLY A 656 61.81 58.92 -69.12
CA GLY A 656 62.42 57.70 -68.58
C GLY A 656 61.48 56.96 -67.65
#